data_AF-A0A8M1MC33-F1
#
_entry.id   AF-A0A8M1MC33-F1
#
_cell.length_a   1.000
_cell.length_b   1.000
_cell.length_c   1.000
_cell.angle_alpha   90.00
_cell.angle_beta   90.00
_cell.angle_gamma   90.00
#
_symmetry.space_group_name_H-M   'P 1'
#
loop_
_entity.id
_entity.type
_entity.pdbx_description
1 polymer ?
#
loop_
_entity_poly.entity_id
_entity_poly.type
_entity_poly.pdbx_seq_one_letter_code
_entity_poly.pdbx_strand_id
1 'polypeptide(L)'
;MHNLFLFLAILGDITQKGYEKKRSKLLSPYIPQTQETDSAVQKEHRNQTPAPSAAQTSAPSKYHRTRSGGARDERYRSDIHTEAVQAALAKHKEQKMALPMPTKRRSTFVQSPADACTPPDTSSASEDEGSLRRQAALSAALQQSLQNAESWINRSIQGSSTSSSASSTLSHGEVKGTSGSLADVFANTRIGVPVSSRVSTKIQQLLNTLKRPKRPPLKEFFVDDSEEIVEVPQPDPNQPKPEGRQMTPVKGEPLGVICNWPPALESALQRWGTTQAKCPCLTALDVTGKPVYTLTYGKLWSRSLKLAYTLLNKLGTKNEPVLKPGDRVALVYPNNDPVMFMVAFYGCLLAEVIPVPIEVPLTRKDAGGQQIGFLLGSCGIALALTSEVCLKGLPKTQNGEIVQFKGWPRLKWVVTDSKYLSKPPKDWQPHISPAGTEPAYIEYKTSKEGSVMGVTVSRLAMLSHCQALSQACNYSEGETVVNVLDFKKDAGLWHGMFANVMNKMHTISVPYSVMKTCPLSWVQRVHAHKAKVALVKCRDLHWAMMAHRDQRDVSLSSLRMLIVTDGANPWSVSSCDAFLSLFQSHGLKPEAICPCATSAEAMTVAIRRPGVPGAPLPGRAILSMNGLSYGVIRVNTEDKNSALTVQDVGHVMPGGMMCIVRPDGPPQLCKTDEIGEICVSSRTGGMMYFGLAGVTKNTFEVIPVNSAGSPVGDVPFIRSGLLGFVGPGSLVFVVGKMDGLLMVSGRRHNADDIVATGLAVESIKTVYRGR
;
A
#
# COMPACT_ATOMS: atom_id res chain seq x y z
N MET A 1 10.88 -10.37 -16.15
CA MET A 1 9.94 -10.64 -17.28
C MET A 1 8.89 -11.71 -16.98
N HIS A 2 9.20 -12.86 -16.34
CA HIS A 2 8.23 -13.93 -16.08
C HIS A 2 6.93 -13.46 -15.36
N ASN A 3 7.05 -12.52 -14.41
CA ASN A 3 5.89 -11.93 -13.71
C ASN A 3 4.99 -11.06 -14.61
N LEU A 4 5.52 -10.47 -15.69
CA LEU A 4 4.71 -9.73 -16.67
C LEU A 4 3.83 -10.68 -17.50
N PHE A 5 4.34 -11.89 -17.77
CA PHE A 5 3.59 -12.95 -18.44
C PHE A 5 2.43 -13.47 -17.57
N LEU A 6 2.66 -13.73 -16.27
CA LEU A 6 1.57 -14.07 -15.35
C LEU A 6 0.52 -12.95 -15.25
N PHE A 7 0.94 -11.68 -15.20
CA PHE A 7 0.00 -10.55 -15.11
C PHE A 7 -0.88 -10.43 -16.37
N LEU A 8 -0.30 -10.59 -17.56
CA LEU A 8 -1.04 -10.58 -18.83
C LEU A 8 -1.91 -11.82 -19.04
N ALA A 9 -1.48 -13.01 -18.57
CA ALA A 9 -2.27 -14.24 -18.68
C ALA A 9 -3.53 -14.23 -17.79
N ILE A 10 -3.51 -13.52 -16.67
CA ILE A 10 -4.65 -13.41 -15.74
C ILE A 10 -5.72 -12.42 -16.23
N LEU A 11 -5.37 -11.48 -17.11
CA LEU A 11 -6.29 -10.45 -17.63
C LEU A 11 -7.16 -10.90 -18.81
N GLY A 12 -6.87 -12.05 -19.42
CA GLY A 12 -7.64 -12.62 -20.53
C GLY A 12 -7.17 -12.18 -21.92
N ASP A 13 -7.30 -13.10 -22.89
CA ASP A 13 -7.07 -12.90 -24.32
C ASP A 13 -5.69 -12.39 -24.78
N ILE A 14 -4.62 -13.04 -24.29
CA ILE A 14 -3.44 -13.23 -25.14
C ILE A 14 -2.91 -14.67 -25.06
N THR A 15 -2.97 -15.39 -26.18
CA THR A 15 -2.27 -16.66 -26.34
C THR A 15 -0.76 -16.41 -26.42
N GLN A 16 0.07 -17.42 -26.11
CA GLN A 16 1.52 -17.30 -26.22
C GLN A 16 1.97 -16.82 -27.62
N LYS A 17 1.35 -17.34 -28.69
CA LYS A 17 1.54 -16.85 -30.07
C LYS A 17 1.13 -15.38 -30.27
N GLY A 18 0.07 -14.93 -29.60
CA GLY A 18 -0.35 -13.52 -29.61
C GLY A 18 0.68 -12.61 -28.95
N TYR A 19 1.28 -13.05 -27.85
CA TYR A 19 2.37 -12.33 -27.16
C TYR A 19 3.62 -12.25 -28.03
N GLU A 20 4.07 -13.36 -28.62
CA GLU A 20 5.22 -13.40 -29.52
C GLU A 20 5.01 -12.50 -30.76
N LYS A 21 3.81 -12.53 -31.36
CA LYS A 21 3.46 -11.68 -32.51
C LYS A 21 3.41 -10.18 -32.16
N LYS A 22 2.88 -9.80 -30.99
CA LYS A 22 2.95 -8.40 -30.50
C LYS A 22 4.38 -7.99 -30.15
N ARG A 23 5.15 -8.86 -29.48
CA ARG A 23 6.56 -8.61 -29.12
C ARG A 23 7.42 -8.38 -30.37
N SER A 24 7.34 -9.27 -31.37
CA SER A 24 8.05 -9.12 -32.64
C SER A 24 7.69 -7.80 -33.34
N LYS A 25 6.40 -7.46 -33.42
CA LYS A 25 5.93 -6.22 -34.07
C LYS A 25 6.28 -4.92 -33.32
N LEU A 26 6.48 -4.98 -32.00
CA LEU A 26 6.89 -3.83 -31.18
C LEU A 26 8.41 -3.65 -31.15
N LEU A 27 9.18 -4.73 -31.28
CA LEU A 27 10.64 -4.70 -31.28
C LEU A 27 11.24 -4.56 -32.68
N SER A 28 10.50 -4.83 -33.76
CA SER A 28 11.01 -4.72 -35.13
C SER A 28 11.61 -3.35 -35.54
N PRO A 29 11.23 -2.19 -34.97
CA PRO A 29 11.91 -0.92 -35.26
C PRO A 29 13.27 -0.74 -34.55
N TYR A 30 13.60 -1.63 -33.60
CA TYR A 30 14.76 -1.54 -32.71
C TYR A 30 15.77 -2.68 -32.93
N ILE A 31 15.59 -3.48 -33.96
CA ILE A 31 16.53 -4.52 -34.39
C ILE A 31 17.27 -3.98 -35.62
N PRO A 32 18.60 -3.83 -35.61
CA PRO A 32 19.34 -3.34 -36.77
C PRO A 32 19.24 -4.35 -37.92
N GLN A 33 18.95 -3.86 -39.13
CA GLN A 33 18.94 -4.68 -40.33
C GLN A 33 20.36 -4.80 -40.89
N THR A 34 20.97 -5.97 -40.79
CA THR A 34 22.16 -6.32 -41.57
C THR A 34 21.80 -6.44 -43.05
N GLN A 35 22.53 -5.71 -43.90
CA GLN A 35 22.50 -5.91 -45.35
C GLN A 35 23.43 -7.06 -45.73
N GLU A 36 22.93 -8.04 -46.48
CA GLU A 36 23.77 -8.94 -47.28
C GLU A 36 23.35 -8.86 -48.75
N THR A 37 24.35 -8.89 -49.63
CA THR A 37 24.23 -8.64 -51.07
C THR A 37 24.52 -9.90 -51.89
N ASP A 38 23.61 -10.19 -52.83
CA ASP A 38 23.77 -10.93 -54.10
C ASP A 38 24.65 -12.19 -54.21
N SER A 39 24.05 -13.27 -54.72
CA SER A 39 24.50 -13.94 -55.96
C SER A 39 23.40 -14.86 -56.54
N ALA A 40 23.48 -15.16 -57.85
CA ALA A 40 22.31 -15.51 -58.68
C ALA A 40 22.43 -16.86 -59.45
N VAL A 41 21.48 -17.10 -60.39
CA VAL A 41 21.51 -18.07 -61.53
C VAL A 41 21.00 -19.50 -61.18
N GLN A 42 19.98 -20.15 -61.80
CA GLN A 42 19.53 -20.23 -63.21
C GLN A 42 18.13 -20.93 -63.40
N LYS A 43 17.38 -20.61 -64.48
CA LYS A 43 16.41 -21.44 -65.29
C LYS A 43 15.17 -22.11 -64.64
N GLU A 44 14.01 -22.35 -65.30
CA GLU A 44 13.34 -21.82 -66.53
C GLU A 44 11.92 -22.45 -66.67
N HIS A 45 11.10 -21.99 -67.64
CA HIS A 45 9.83 -22.60 -68.15
C HIS A 45 8.57 -22.56 -67.23
N ARG A 46 7.32 -22.39 -67.72
CA ARG A 46 6.74 -21.91 -69.01
C ARG A 46 5.27 -21.46 -68.82
N ASN A 47 4.77 -20.65 -69.77
CA ASN A 47 3.51 -19.88 -69.78
C ASN A 47 2.14 -20.61 -69.92
N GLN A 48 1.08 -19.85 -69.52
CA GLN A 48 -0.25 -19.65 -70.15
C GLN A 48 -1.55 -20.41 -69.72
N THR A 49 -2.61 -19.59 -69.61
CA THR A 49 -4.09 -19.76 -69.47
C THR A 49 -4.80 -20.33 -70.73
N PRO A 50 -6.16 -20.50 -70.86
CA PRO A 50 -7.33 -20.08 -70.04
C PRO A 50 -8.48 -21.14 -69.82
N ALA A 51 -9.65 -20.69 -69.31
CA ALA A 51 -10.97 -21.38 -69.16
C ALA A 51 -11.82 -21.33 -70.48
N PRO A 52 -13.17 -21.58 -70.57
CA PRO A 52 -14.25 -22.05 -69.64
C PRO A 52 -15.13 -23.24 -70.23
N SER A 53 -16.25 -23.77 -69.67
CA SER A 53 -17.64 -23.21 -69.66
C SER A 53 -18.76 -24.22 -69.21
N ALA A 54 -19.89 -23.70 -68.71
CA ALA A 54 -21.32 -24.16 -68.78
C ALA A 54 -21.75 -25.64 -68.51
N ALA A 55 -22.56 -25.90 -67.45
CA ALA A 55 -24.04 -26.13 -67.45
C ALA A 55 -24.47 -27.61 -67.74
N GLN A 56 -25.49 -28.25 -67.13
CA GLN A 56 -26.88 -27.85 -66.85
C GLN A 56 -27.53 -28.58 -65.63
N THR A 57 -28.79 -28.25 -65.33
CA THR A 57 -29.62 -28.65 -64.17
C THR A 57 -30.62 -29.79 -64.43
N SER A 58 -30.94 -30.60 -63.40
CA SER A 58 -32.33 -31.03 -63.07
C SER A 58 -32.42 -31.77 -61.70
N ALA A 59 -33.59 -31.71 -61.05
CA ALA A 59 -33.92 -32.36 -59.76
C ALA A 59 -35.31 -33.05 -59.87
N PRO A 60 -35.81 -33.86 -58.89
CA PRO A 60 -36.55 -33.27 -57.74
C PRO A 60 -36.71 -34.10 -56.41
N SER A 61 -36.88 -33.39 -55.27
CA SER A 61 -37.62 -33.76 -54.02
C SER A 61 -37.08 -34.92 -53.13
N LYS A 62 -37.28 -35.01 -51.79
CA LYS A 62 -38.21 -34.39 -50.81
C LYS A 62 -37.55 -34.05 -49.43
N TYR A 63 -38.16 -33.09 -48.70
CA TYR A 63 -38.18 -32.77 -47.23
C TYR A 63 -37.27 -33.55 -46.23
N HIS A 64 -36.53 -32.92 -45.29
CA HIS A 64 -37.05 -32.15 -44.13
C HIS A 64 -36.04 -31.13 -43.51
N ARG A 65 -36.50 -30.24 -42.61
CA ARG A 65 -35.78 -29.07 -42.03
C ARG A 65 -34.76 -29.35 -40.89
N THR A 66 -33.71 -28.51 -40.78
CA THR A 66 -33.22 -27.94 -39.49
C THR A 66 -32.40 -26.64 -39.69
N ARG A 67 -32.17 -25.88 -38.60
CA ARG A 67 -31.66 -24.47 -38.55
C ARG A 67 -30.13 -24.31 -38.73
N SER A 68 -29.71 -23.18 -39.30
CA SER A 68 -28.46 -22.48 -38.92
C SER A 68 -28.67 -20.96 -38.92
N GLY A 69 -27.85 -20.21 -38.17
CA GLY A 69 -27.93 -18.75 -38.11
C GLY A 69 -26.98 -18.12 -37.10
N GLY A 70 -25.80 -17.70 -37.54
CA GLY A 70 -24.78 -17.08 -36.68
C GLY A 70 -23.67 -16.28 -37.37
N ALA A 71 -23.61 -16.25 -38.72
CA ALA A 71 -22.47 -15.71 -39.46
C ALA A 71 -22.65 -14.26 -40.00
N ARG A 72 -23.79 -13.61 -39.74
CA ARG A 72 -24.12 -12.28 -40.30
C ARG A 72 -23.74 -11.11 -39.38
N ASP A 73 -23.62 -11.36 -38.08
CA ASP A 73 -23.50 -10.33 -37.04
C ASP A 73 -22.03 -9.90 -36.78
N GLU A 74 -21.07 -10.80 -36.98
CA GLU A 74 -19.64 -10.47 -36.85
C GLU A 74 -19.12 -9.57 -37.97
N ARG A 75 -19.59 -9.80 -39.21
CA ARG A 75 -19.16 -9.01 -40.39
C ARG A 75 -19.61 -7.55 -40.22
N TYR A 76 -20.87 -7.34 -39.84
CA TYR A 76 -21.43 -6.01 -39.58
C TYR A 76 -20.72 -5.26 -38.44
N ARG A 77 -20.27 -5.96 -37.38
CA ARG A 77 -19.45 -5.34 -36.32
C ARG A 77 -18.04 -4.96 -36.79
N SER A 78 -17.42 -5.75 -37.65
CA SER A 78 -16.08 -5.46 -38.20
C SER A 78 -16.10 -4.24 -39.13
N ASP A 79 -17.14 -4.13 -39.96
CA ASP A 79 -17.27 -3.07 -40.97
C ASP A 79 -17.47 -1.71 -40.29
N ILE A 80 -18.41 -1.62 -39.32
CA ILE A 80 -18.63 -0.40 -38.50
C ILE A 80 -17.36 0.02 -37.74
N HIS A 81 -16.60 -0.94 -37.22
CA HIS A 81 -15.39 -0.62 -36.46
C HIS A 81 -14.25 -0.08 -37.36
N THR A 82 -14.24 -0.47 -38.64
CA THR A 82 -13.26 -0.01 -39.64
C THR A 82 -13.65 1.38 -40.16
N GLU A 83 -14.93 1.60 -40.45
CA GLU A 83 -15.48 2.86 -40.90
C GLU A 83 -15.32 3.97 -39.84
N ALA A 84 -15.59 3.66 -38.56
CA ALA A 84 -15.38 4.60 -37.44
C ALA A 84 -13.91 5.02 -37.27
N VAL A 85 -12.96 4.10 -37.52
CA VAL A 85 -11.51 4.40 -37.47
C VAL A 85 -11.09 5.28 -38.65
N GLN A 86 -11.62 5.03 -39.86
CA GLN A 86 -11.36 5.90 -41.01
C GLN A 86 -11.97 7.30 -40.83
N ALA A 87 -13.18 7.41 -40.28
CA ALA A 87 -13.81 8.69 -39.96
C ALA A 87 -13.00 9.49 -38.93
N ALA A 88 -12.47 8.85 -37.89
CA ALA A 88 -11.60 9.48 -36.90
C ALA A 88 -10.28 9.98 -37.53
N LEU A 89 -9.66 9.18 -38.41
CA LEU A 89 -8.43 9.55 -39.11
C LEU A 89 -8.65 10.70 -40.13
N ALA A 90 -9.80 10.73 -40.82
CA ALA A 90 -10.16 11.82 -41.72
C ALA A 90 -10.33 13.15 -40.96
N LYS A 91 -11.08 13.14 -39.85
CA LYS A 91 -11.32 14.31 -39.00
C LYS A 91 -10.03 14.88 -38.39
N HIS A 92 -9.06 14.01 -38.09
CA HIS A 92 -7.72 14.39 -37.62
C HIS A 92 -6.82 14.94 -38.75
N LYS A 93 -7.15 14.69 -40.03
CA LYS A 93 -6.42 15.21 -41.20
C LYS A 93 -6.90 16.62 -41.58
N GLU A 94 -8.21 16.89 -41.49
CA GLU A 94 -8.77 18.23 -41.70
C GLU A 94 -8.29 19.23 -40.65
N GLN A 95 -8.23 18.85 -39.37
CA GLN A 95 -7.74 19.72 -38.29
C GLN A 95 -6.27 20.16 -38.46
N LYS A 96 -5.47 19.49 -39.29
CA LYS A 96 -4.08 19.90 -39.61
C LYS A 96 -3.96 20.88 -40.76
N MET A 97 -5.02 21.16 -41.52
CA MET A 97 -4.97 22.03 -42.71
C MET A 97 -5.53 23.44 -42.51
N ALA A 98 -6.08 23.76 -41.33
CA ALA A 98 -6.71 25.05 -41.04
C ALA A 98 -5.93 25.89 -40.00
N LEU A 99 -4.86 26.54 -40.44
CA LEU A 99 -4.18 27.61 -39.69
C LEU A 99 -3.81 28.77 -40.64
N PRO A 100 -4.44 29.96 -40.53
CA PRO A 100 -3.97 31.17 -41.21
C PRO A 100 -2.68 31.71 -40.56
N MET A 101 -1.80 32.33 -41.36
CA MET A 101 -0.57 32.95 -40.87
C MET A 101 -0.82 34.22 -40.00
N PRO A 102 0.10 34.56 -39.08
CA PRO A 102 -0.08 35.67 -38.14
C PRO A 102 0.32 37.05 -38.70
N THR A 103 -0.47 38.07 -38.37
CA THR A 103 -0.12 39.50 -38.58
C THR A 103 -0.02 40.27 -37.26
N LYS A 104 0.93 41.21 -37.21
CA LYS A 104 1.38 41.93 -36.00
C LYS A 104 0.44 43.09 -35.61
N ARG A 105 0.21 43.33 -34.30
CA ARG A 105 0.43 44.65 -33.61
C ARG A 105 0.05 44.69 -32.10
N ARG A 106 1.09 44.91 -31.27
CA ARG A 106 1.28 45.92 -30.18
C ARG A 106 0.11 46.39 -29.25
N SER A 107 0.45 46.52 -27.95
CA SER A 107 -0.10 47.50 -26.96
C SER A 107 -1.50 47.20 -26.34
N THR A 108 -1.88 47.58 -25.09
CA THR A 108 -1.20 48.21 -23.94
C THR A 108 -1.93 47.89 -22.60
N PHE A 109 -1.34 48.31 -21.48
CA PHE A 109 -1.83 48.37 -20.08
C PHE A 109 -3.22 49.02 -19.86
N VAL A 110 -3.96 48.64 -18.80
CA VAL A 110 -4.66 49.50 -17.78
C VAL A 110 -5.72 48.71 -16.95
N GLN A 111 -5.95 49.22 -15.73
CA GLN A 111 -6.62 48.73 -14.51
C GLN A 111 -8.13 48.37 -14.55
N SER A 112 -8.57 47.73 -13.48
CA SER A 112 -9.96 47.63 -12.99
C SER A 112 -10.55 48.99 -12.58
N PRO A 113 -11.88 49.08 -12.39
CA PRO A 113 -12.38 49.12 -11.00
C PRO A 113 -13.64 48.26 -10.76
N ALA A 114 -14.06 48.19 -9.49
CA ALA A 114 -15.33 47.62 -9.06
C ALA A 114 -16.38 48.73 -8.85
N ASP A 115 -17.68 48.40 -8.90
CA ASP A 115 -18.60 48.76 -7.82
C ASP A 115 -19.95 48.01 -7.90
N ALA A 116 -20.73 48.09 -6.83
CA ALA A 116 -21.90 47.24 -6.53
C ALA A 116 -23.24 47.71 -7.14
N CYS A 117 -24.22 46.80 -7.22
CA CYS A 117 -25.63 47.06 -6.86
C CYS A 117 -26.52 45.79 -6.84
N THR A 118 -27.53 45.80 -5.97
CA THR A 118 -28.65 44.84 -5.79
C THR A 118 -29.84 45.60 -5.19
N PRO A 119 -31.10 45.10 -5.23
CA PRO A 119 -31.77 44.20 -6.18
C PRO A 119 -32.99 44.94 -6.80
N PRO A 120 -34.09 44.24 -7.20
CA PRO A 120 -35.23 44.19 -6.26
C PRO A 120 -36.02 42.86 -6.24
N ASP A 121 -36.89 42.72 -5.23
CA ASP A 121 -37.77 41.60 -4.94
C ASP A 121 -39.09 41.58 -5.75
N THR A 122 -39.75 40.41 -5.80
CA THR A 122 -41.22 40.28 -5.62
C THR A 122 -41.62 38.86 -5.15
N SER A 123 -42.20 38.76 -3.93
CA SER A 123 -43.47 38.08 -3.53
C SER A 123 -44.13 37.01 -4.45
N SER A 124 -44.96 36.04 -4.00
CA SER A 124 -45.46 35.52 -2.70
C SER A 124 -46.34 34.28 -3.01
N ALA A 125 -46.40 33.20 -2.21
CA ALA A 125 -47.51 32.80 -1.29
C ALA A 125 -47.28 31.30 -0.94
N SER A 126 -47.39 30.77 0.30
CA SER A 126 -48.58 30.39 1.11
C SER A 126 -49.66 29.62 0.30
N GLU A 127 -50.22 28.48 0.75
CA GLU A 127 -50.68 28.13 2.11
C GLU A 127 -50.39 26.67 2.60
N ASP A 128 -50.48 26.51 3.93
CA ASP A 128 -51.03 25.43 4.78
C ASP A 128 -52.17 24.53 4.18
N GLU A 129 -52.66 23.42 4.76
CA GLU A 129 -52.71 22.96 6.17
C GLU A 129 -52.91 21.42 6.33
N GLY A 130 -52.56 20.83 7.49
CA GLY A 130 -53.15 19.63 8.18
C GLY A 130 -53.46 18.27 7.46
N SER A 131 -53.84 17.16 8.13
CA SER A 131 -53.54 16.62 9.48
C SER A 131 -54.06 15.15 9.64
N LEU A 132 -53.63 14.45 10.72
CA LEU A 132 -54.25 13.26 11.40
C LEU A 132 -54.24 11.79 10.85
N ARG A 133 -53.56 10.92 11.64
CA ARG A 133 -54.01 9.63 12.29
C ARG A 133 -54.44 8.36 11.50
N ARG A 134 -53.68 7.25 11.70
CA ARG A 134 -53.99 5.97 12.45
C ARG A 134 -52.85 4.94 12.20
N GLN A 135 -52.31 4.17 13.15
CA GLN A 135 -52.83 2.94 13.82
C GLN A 135 -53.22 1.82 12.82
N ALA A 136 -52.84 0.54 12.95
CA ALA A 136 -52.14 -0.18 14.04
C ALA A 136 -51.55 -1.57 13.61
N ALA A 137 -50.86 -2.23 14.56
CA ALA A 137 -50.81 -3.69 14.82
C ALA A 137 -50.07 -4.71 13.91
N LEU A 138 -49.04 -5.33 14.52
CA LEU A 138 -48.79 -6.78 14.67
C LEU A 138 -48.91 -7.76 13.47
N SER A 139 -47.81 -8.46 13.18
CA SER A 139 -47.81 -9.91 12.86
C SER A 139 -46.44 -10.53 13.17
N ALA A 140 -46.41 -11.79 13.62
CA ALA A 140 -45.18 -12.58 13.82
C ALA A 140 -45.39 -14.03 13.36
N ALA A 141 -44.51 -14.54 12.50
CA ALA A 141 -44.24 -15.95 12.17
C ALA A 141 -43.06 -15.94 11.14
N LEU A 142 -41.98 -16.74 11.16
CA LEU A 142 -41.69 -18.15 11.46
C LEU A 142 -41.44 -18.96 10.17
N GLN A 143 -40.14 -19.16 9.89
CA GLN A 143 -39.44 -20.36 9.37
C GLN A 143 -39.88 -21.15 8.10
N GLN A 144 -38.86 -21.70 7.42
CA GLN A 144 -38.88 -22.79 6.39
C GLN A 144 -39.49 -22.42 5.02
N SER A 145 -39.12 -23.01 3.86
CA SER A 145 -38.10 -24.00 3.40
C SER A 145 -37.74 -23.61 1.94
N LEU A 146 -36.58 -23.87 1.33
CA LEU A 146 -36.05 -25.14 0.77
C LEU A 146 -34.58 -24.84 0.36
N GLN A 147 -33.53 -25.57 0.75
CA GLN A 147 -33.15 -26.97 0.49
C GLN A 147 -32.56 -27.28 -0.90
N ASN A 148 -31.23 -27.50 -0.87
CA ASN A 148 -30.37 -28.44 -1.61
C ASN A 148 -30.86 -29.11 -2.90
N ALA A 149 -29.93 -29.19 -3.87
CA ALA A 149 -29.79 -30.34 -4.76
C ALA A 149 -28.40 -30.96 -4.53
N GLU A 150 -28.35 -32.26 -4.25
CA GLU A 150 -27.11 -33.01 -4.00
C GLU A 150 -26.51 -33.64 -5.27
N SER A 151 -25.28 -34.14 -5.10
CA SER A 151 -24.44 -34.90 -6.02
C SER A 151 -25.07 -36.12 -6.71
N TRP A 152 -24.51 -36.51 -7.87
CA TRP A 152 -24.17 -37.88 -8.32
C TRP A 152 -23.52 -37.82 -9.74
N ILE A 153 -22.69 -38.75 -10.26
CA ILE A 153 -22.08 -39.99 -9.73
C ILE A 153 -20.75 -40.27 -10.50
N ASN A 154 -19.71 -40.88 -9.90
CA ASN A 154 -19.14 -42.18 -10.35
C ASN A 154 -17.97 -42.72 -9.48
N ARG A 155 -17.72 -44.04 -9.52
CA ARG A 155 -16.80 -44.81 -8.64
C ARG A 155 -16.13 -45.98 -9.40
N SER A 156 -15.04 -46.52 -8.82
CA SER A 156 -14.33 -47.80 -9.12
C SER A 156 -13.18 -47.70 -10.16
N ILE A 157 -12.10 -48.51 -10.14
CA ILE A 157 -11.80 -49.82 -9.50
C ILE A 157 -10.47 -49.82 -8.69
N GLN A 158 -10.25 -50.87 -7.88
CA GLN A 158 -9.10 -51.16 -6.99
C GLN A 158 -7.79 -51.57 -7.71
N GLY A 159 -6.66 -51.54 -6.99
CA GLY A 159 -5.41 -52.22 -7.38
C GLY A 159 -4.26 -52.03 -6.37
N SER A 160 -3.68 -53.13 -5.87
CA SER A 160 -2.67 -53.19 -4.78
C SER A 160 -1.51 -54.13 -5.18
N SER A 161 -0.36 -54.23 -4.51
CA SER A 161 0.19 -53.65 -3.27
C SER A 161 1.73 -53.85 -3.26
N THR A 162 2.51 -53.18 -2.40
CA THR A 162 3.88 -53.54 -1.85
C THR A 162 4.58 -52.26 -1.29
N SER A 163 4.89 -52.09 0.02
CA SER A 163 5.89 -52.75 0.92
C SER A 163 7.36 -52.42 0.56
N SER A 164 8.28 -51.98 1.45
CA SER A 164 8.26 -51.70 2.91
C SER A 164 9.48 -50.85 3.35
N SER A 165 9.39 -50.26 4.56
CA SER A 165 10.38 -50.13 5.68
C SER A 165 11.87 -50.53 5.50
N ALA A 166 12.87 -50.00 6.23
CA ALA A 166 13.02 -48.89 7.19
C ALA A 166 14.51 -48.74 7.64
N SER A 167 14.88 -47.59 8.27
CA SER A 167 15.82 -47.38 9.43
C SER A 167 17.19 -48.12 9.55
N SER A 168 18.22 -47.70 10.30
CA SER A 168 18.68 -46.48 11.02
C SER A 168 20.13 -46.75 11.53
N THR A 169 20.99 -45.78 11.86
CA THR A 169 21.42 -45.35 13.25
C THR A 169 22.71 -44.47 13.14
N LEU A 170 22.80 -43.30 13.79
CA LEU A 170 23.58 -42.92 15.02
C LEU A 170 25.13 -43.00 14.91
N SER A 171 25.97 -42.10 15.48
CA SER A 171 25.78 -40.93 16.38
C SER A 171 27.07 -40.10 16.66
N HIS A 172 26.91 -38.87 17.20
CA HIS A 172 27.83 -38.04 18.04
C HIS A 172 29.15 -37.42 17.48
N GLY A 173 29.49 -36.20 17.95
CA GLY A 173 30.87 -35.67 17.97
C GLY A 173 31.03 -34.14 17.82
N GLU A 174 31.31 -33.43 18.91
CA GLU A 174 31.36 -31.95 19.08
C GLU A 174 32.70 -31.21 18.71
N VAL A 175 32.59 -29.87 18.51
CA VAL A 175 33.52 -28.78 18.93
C VAL A 175 34.74 -28.29 18.06
N LYS A 176 34.74 -26.95 17.87
CA LYS A 176 35.81 -25.91 17.61
C LYS A 176 37.15 -26.26 16.94
N GLY A 177 37.65 -25.35 16.08
CA GLY A 177 39.11 -25.22 15.85
C GLY A 177 39.59 -24.28 14.74
N THR A 178 40.18 -23.16 15.13
CA THR A 178 40.96 -22.14 14.40
C THR A 178 42.05 -22.62 13.41
N SER A 179 42.19 -21.89 12.28
CA SER A 179 43.41 -21.41 11.58
C SER A 179 44.73 -22.23 11.54
N GLY A 180 45.43 -22.15 10.40
CA GLY A 180 46.89 -21.90 10.42
C GLY A 180 47.75 -22.82 9.55
N SER A 181 48.51 -22.21 8.64
CA SER A 181 49.57 -22.82 7.80
C SER A 181 50.84 -23.20 8.59
N LEU A 182 51.53 -24.27 8.17
CA LEU A 182 52.99 -24.44 7.95
C LEU A 182 53.29 -25.97 7.83
N ALA A 183 53.90 -26.45 6.74
CA ALA A 183 55.35 -26.67 6.54
C ALA A 183 55.94 -27.77 7.47
N ASP A 184 56.88 -28.64 7.09
CA ASP A 184 57.79 -28.65 5.93
C ASP A 184 58.37 -30.08 5.71
N VAL A 185 59.47 -30.21 4.95
CA VAL A 185 60.48 -31.31 4.90
C VAL A 185 60.07 -32.70 4.35
N PHE A 186 60.93 -33.47 3.65
CA PHE A 186 62.37 -33.36 3.32
C PHE A 186 62.64 -33.70 1.84
N ALA A 187 63.67 -33.10 1.26
CA ALA A 187 64.37 -33.63 0.08
C ALA A 187 65.61 -34.43 0.51
N ASN A 188 65.94 -35.54 -0.20
CA ASN A 188 67.34 -35.98 -0.34
C ASN A 188 67.56 -37.04 -1.45
N THR A 189 68.11 -36.56 -2.56
CA THR A 189 69.26 -37.12 -3.32
C THR A 189 69.53 -38.64 -3.33
N ARG A 190 69.50 -39.25 -4.54
CA ARG A 190 70.46 -40.30 -4.93
C ARG A 190 70.63 -40.42 -6.45
N ILE A 191 71.88 -40.62 -6.87
CA ILE A 191 72.32 -40.76 -8.27
C ILE A 191 72.32 -42.26 -8.64
N GLY A 192 71.94 -42.61 -9.88
CA GLY A 192 72.02 -44.01 -10.35
C GLY A 192 71.57 -44.25 -11.80
N VAL A 193 72.53 -44.20 -12.74
CA VAL A 193 72.74 -44.98 -14.00
C VAL A 193 71.49 -45.54 -14.75
N PRO A 194 71.37 -45.34 -16.09
CA PRO A 194 70.16 -45.66 -16.85
C PRO A 194 69.95 -47.17 -17.10
N VAL A 195 68.69 -47.61 -17.02
CA VAL A 195 68.26 -48.95 -17.45
C VAL A 195 67.33 -48.82 -18.65
N SER A 196 67.75 -49.34 -19.81
CA SER A 196 66.93 -49.35 -21.02
C SER A 196 65.91 -50.49 -21.00
N SER A 197 64.69 -50.24 -20.52
CA SER A 197 63.57 -51.16 -20.80
C SER A 197 62.97 -50.86 -22.18
N ARG A 198 63.37 -51.65 -23.18
CA ARG A 198 62.78 -51.62 -24.52
C ARG A 198 61.33 -52.11 -24.44
N VAL A 199 60.38 -51.19 -24.27
CA VAL A 199 58.95 -51.49 -24.41
C VAL A 199 58.70 -51.90 -25.86
N SER A 200 58.17 -53.11 -26.07
CA SER A 200 57.87 -53.62 -27.41
C SER A 200 56.90 -52.70 -28.15
N THR A 201 57.11 -52.51 -29.45
CA THR A 201 56.28 -51.65 -30.31
C THR A 201 54.79 -52.01 -30.28
N LYS A 202 54.45 -53.29 -30.07
CA LYS A 202 53.06 -53.73 -29.86
C LYS A 202 52.42 -53.17 -28.58
N ILE A 203 53.18 -52.97 -27.50
CA ILE A 203 52.68 -52.38 -26.25
C ILE A 203 52.49 -50.86 -26.41
N GLN A 204 53.39 -50.18 -27.12
CA GLN A 204 53.22 -48.76 -27.46
C GLN A 204 52.06 -48.51 -28.44
N GLN A 205 51.80 -49.43 -29.37
CA GLN A 205 50.59 -49.38 -30.20
C GLN A 205 49.31 -49.56 -29.37
N LEU A 206 49.29 -50.51 -28.41
CA LEU A 206 48.14 -50.71 -27.51
C LEU A 206 47.87 -49.49 -26.60
N LEU A 207 48.94 -48.85 -26.09
CA LEU A 207 48.85 -47.62 -25.30
C LEU A 207 48.39 -46.41 -26.13
N ASN A 208 48.59 -46.42 -27.45
CA ASN A 208 48.10 -45.37 -28.33
C ASN A 208 46.64 -45.60 -28.78
N THR A 209 46.16 -46.85 -28.89
CA THR A 209 44.74 -47.14 -29.17
C THR A 209 43.84 -47.01 -27.93
N LEU A 210 44.39 -47.11 -26.72
CA LEU A 210 43.66 -46.85 -25.45
C LEU A 210 43.64 -45.39 -24.99
N LYS A 211 44.33 -44.49 -25.70
CA LYS A 211 44.12 -43.04 -25.50
C LYS A 211 42.74 -42.68 -26.03
N ARG A 212 41.76 -42.55 -25.11
CA ARG A 212 40.50 -41.85 -25.40
C ARG A 212 40.81 -40.58 -26.20
N PRO A 213 40.12 -40.30 -27.32
CA PRO A 213 40.29 -39.03 -27.99
C PRO A 213 40.03 -37.93 -26.96
N LYS A 214 40.98 -36.99 -26.82
CA LYS A 214 40.70 -35.77 -26.08
C LYS A 214 39.50 -35.14 -26.78
N ARG A 215 38.35 -35.10 -26.11
CA ARG A 215 37.26 -34.21 -26.55
C ARG A 215 37.91 -32.83 -26.68
N PRO A 216 37.80 -32.13 -27.81
CA PRO A 216 38.17 -30.73 -27.84
C PRO A 216 37.39 -30.03 -26.71
N PRO A 217 37.97 -29.03 -26.04
CA PRO A 217 37.22 -28.25 -25.07
C PRO A 217 35.93 -27.72 -25.73
N LEU A 218 34.87 -27.59 -24.95
CA LEU A 218 33.51 -27.22 -25.39
C LEU A 218 33.40 -25.74 -25.82
N LYS A 219 34.30 -25.30 -26.71
CA LYS A 219 34.43 -23.93 -27.23
C LYS A 219 34.56 -23.83 -28.76
N GLU A 220 34.59 -24.96 -29.48
CA GLU A 220 34.69 -25.00 -30.96
C GLU A 220 33.44 -25.57 -31.65
N PHE A 221 32.49 -26.14 -30.89
CA PHE A 221 31.15 -26.52 -31.37
C PHE A 221 30.06 -25.51 -30.97
N PHE A 222 30.42 -24.56 -30.11
CA PHE A 222 29.69 -23.33 -29.90
C PHE A 222 30.66 -22.22 -30.30
N VAL A 223 30.66 -21.85 -31.59
CA VAL A 223 30.81 -20.42 -31.90
C VAL A 223 29.52 -19.83 -31.40
N ASP A 224 29.57 -19.44 -30.13
CA ASP A 224 28.49 -18.74 -29.47
C ASP A 224 28.42 -17.37 -30.18
N ASP A 225 27.27 -17.05 -30.79
CA ASP A 225 26.97 -15.66 -31.21
C ASP A 225 26.86 -14.70 -29.99
N SER A 226 27.33 -15.14 -28.81
CA SER A 226 27.38 -14.44 -27.52
C SER A 226 28.71 -13.70 -27.27
N GLU A 227 29.63 -13.71 -28.24
CA GLU A 227 30.60 -12.62 -28.42
C GLU A 227 29.99 -11.43 -29.19
N GLU A 228 28.65 -11.37 -29.34
CA GLU A 228 27.96 -10.08 -29.19
C GLU A 228 28.36 -9.53 -27.82
N ILE A 229 29.33 -8.60 -27.86
CA ILE A 229 29.96 -7.95 -26.72
C ILE A 229 28.88 -7.69 -25.66
N VAL A 230 29.09 -8.16 -24.43
CA VAL A 230 28.38 -7.58 -23.29
C VAL A 230 28.93 -6.17 -23.13
N GLU A 231 28.48 -5.28 -24.01
CA GLU A 231 28.59 -3.84 -23.85
C GLU A 231 27.84 -3.59 -22.56
N VAL A 232 28.61 -3.44 -21.47
CA VAL A 232 28.13 -2.83 -20.24
C VAL A 232 27.49 -1.54 -20.71
N PRO A 233 26.14 -1.41 -20.69
CA PRO A 233 25.48 -0.40 -21.51
C PRO A 233 26.01 0.95 -21.11
N GLN A 234 26.76 1.61 -22.00
CA GLN A 234 27.43 2.84 -21.61
C GLN A 234 26.32 3.82 -21.25
N PRO A 235 26.32 4.35 -20.00
CA PRO A 235 25.23 5.21 -19.56
C PRO A 235 25.20 6.42 -20.49
N ASP A 236 24.05 6.64 -21.12
CA ASP A 236 23.83 7.68 -22.12
C ASP A 236 24.53 8.97 -21.67
N PRO A 237 25.46 9.54 -22.46
CA PRO A 237 26.16 10.76 -22.06
C PRO A 237 25.18 11.92 -21.78
N ASN A 238 23.98 11.89 -22.37
CA ASN A 238 22.89 12.83 -22.15
C ASN A 238 21.97 12.47 -20.97
N GLN A 239 22.28 11.42 -20.20
CA GLN A 239 21.53 11.04 -19.01
C GLN A 239 21.46 12.23 -18.02
N PRO A 240 20.24 12.66 -17.62
CA PRO A 240 20.05 13.69 -16.60
C PRO A 240 20.83 13.37 -15.32
N LYS A 241 21.61 14.33 -14.85
CA LYS A 241 22.40 14.24 -13.62
C LYS A 241 21.98 15.37 -12.68
N PRO A 242 22.01 15.17 -11.35
CA PRO A 242 21.68 16.25 -10.43
C PRO A 242 22.79 17.30 -10.39
N GLU A 243 22.41 18.55 -10.64
CA GLU A 243 23.27 19.73 -10.81
C GLU A 243 23.22 20.67 -9.59
N GLY A 244 22.19 20.53 -8.76
CA GLY A 244 21.92 21.36 -7.60
C GLY A 244 23.01 21.31 -6.53
N ARG A 245 22.87 22.19 -5.54
CA ARG A 245 23.69 22.19 -4.33
C ARG A 245 23.31 20.98 -3.47
N GLN A 246 24.19 20.57 -2.56
CA GLN A 246 23.82 19.59 -1.54
C GLN A 246 22.65 20.13 -0.70
N MET A 247 21.66 19.29 -0.42
CA MET A 247 20.54 19.66 0.45
C MET A 247 21.01 19.81 1.90
N THR A 248 20.31 20.66 2.67
CA THR A 248 20.53 20.83 4.12
C THR A 248 19.31 20.32 4.88
N PRO A 249 19.46 19.60 6.01
CA PRO A 249 18.32 19.09 6.77
C PRO A 249 17.30 20.18 7.12
N VAL A 250 16.04 19.90 6.82
CA VAL A 250 14.89 20.76 7.10
C VAL A 250 14.44 20.50 8.53
N LYS A 251 14.37 21.54 9.36
CA LYS A 251 13.79 21.45 10.70
C LYS A 251 12.30 21.78 10.61
N GLY A 252 11.47 20.95 11.24
CA GLY A 252 10.11 21.33 11.60
C GLY A 252 10.13 22.46 12.62
N GLU A 253 8.98 23.08 12.85
CA GLU A 253 8.84 24.06 13.93
C GLU A 253 9.09 23.41 15.30
N PRO A 254 9.48 24.19 16.33
CA PRO A 254 9.54 23.66 17.69
C PRO A 254 8.20 23.09 18.14
N LEU A 255 8.23 21.93 18.79
CA LEU A 255 7.07 21.40 19.50
C LEU A 255 6.82 22.31 20.72
N GLY A 256 5.63 22.89 20.79
CA GLY A 256 5.27 23.89 21.79
C GLY A 256 5.18 23.29 23.19
N VAL A 257 5.90 23.88 24.15
CA VAL A 257 5.81 23.50 25.57
C VAL A 257 4.55 24.10 26.18
N ILE A 258 3.42 23.42 25.99
CA ILE A 258 2.18 23.73 26.69
C ILE A 258 2.23 22.99 28.04
N CYS A 259 2.36 23.73 29.14
CA CYS A 259 2.63 23.18 30.48
C CYS A 259 1.53 22.25 31.06
N ASN A 260 0.39 22.12 30.37
CA ASN A 260 -0.80 21.40 30.84
C ASN A 260 -1.03 20.04 30.14
N TRP A 261 -0.05 19.53 29.41
CA TRP A 261 -0.17 18.25 28.70
C TRP A 261 -0.12 17.06 29.67
N PRO A 262 -1.09 16.13 29.60
CA PRO A 262 -0.99 14.83 30.24
C PRO A 262 0.38 14.16 30.02
N PRO A 263 1.04 13.65 31.08
CA PRO A 263 2.37 13.04 30.99
C PRO A 263 2.36 11.66 30.32
N ALA A 264 1.18 11.08 30.12
CA ALA A 264 0.94 9.89 29.32
C ALA A 264 -0.50 9.89 28.78
N LEU A 265 -0.78 9.06 27.78
CA LEU A 265 -2.09 8.99 27.11
C LEU A 265 -3.17 8.38 28.03
N GLU A 266 -2.77 7.52 28.97
CA GLU A 266 -3.62 6.98 30.02
C GLU A 266 -4.02 8.05 31.03
N SER A 267 -3.12 9.00 31.33
CA SER A 267 -3.43 10.16 32.18
C SER A 267 -4.48 11.06 31.51
N ALA A 268 -4.41 11.23 30.18
CA ALA A 268 -5.46 11.91 29.42
C ALA A 268 -6.79 11.15 29.51
N LEU A 269 -6.78 9.83 29.29
CA LEU A 269 -7.97 9.00 29.42
C LEU A 269 -8.58 9.04 30.82
N GLN A 270 -7.77 8.96 31.87
CA GLN A 270 -8.21 9.04 33.26
C GLN A 270 -8.86 10.41 33.55
N ARG A 271 -8.23 11.51 33.12
CA ARG A 271 -8.74 12.87 33.26
C ARG A 271 -10.12 13.00 32.60
N TRP A 272 -10.26 12.63 31.32
CA TRP A 272 -11.53 12.78 30.61
C TRP A 272 -12.59 11.76 31.08
N GLY A 273 -12.17 10.54 31.41
CA GLY A 273 -13.03 9.48 31.91
C GLY A 273 -13.64 9.75 33.29
N THR A 274 -13.01 10.59 34.10
CA THR A 274 -13.51 11.02 35.42
C THR A 274 -14.21 12.38 35.36
N THR A 275 -13.57 13.41 34.80
CA THR A 275 -14.10 14.79 34.80
C THR A 275 -15.18 15.03 33.75
N GLN A 276 -15.14 14.33 32.61
CA GLN A 276 -16.01 14.55 31.45
C GLN A 276 -16.62 13.23 30.95
N ALA A 277 -16.97 12.35 31.89
CA ALA A 277 -17.39 10.97 31.68
C ALA A 277 -18.53 10.76 30.67
N LYS A 278 -19.40 11.77 30.49
CA LYS A 278 -20.56 11.75 29.57
C LYS A 278 -20.20 12.16 28.12
N CYS A 279 -19.07 12.83 27.89
CA CYS A 279 -18.69 13.29 26.55
C CYS A 279 -18.47 12.11 25.60
N PRO A 280 -18.93 12.20 24.33
CA PRO A 280 -18.70 11.16 23.34
C PRO A 280 -17.21 11.10 22.96
N CYS A 281 -16.68 9.89 22.85
CA CYS A 281 -15.30 9.61 22.46
C CYS A 281 -15.27 8.97 21.07
N LEU A 282 -16.05 7.90 20.86
CA LEU A 282 -16.12 7.19 19.59
C LEU A 282 -17.54 6.69 19.28
N THR A 283 -18.02 6.88 18.05
CA THR A 283 -19.27 6.31 17.53
C THR A 283 -18.99 5.29 16.43
N ALA A 284 -19.58 4.10 16.57
CA ALA A 284 -19.57 3.04 15.56
C ALA A 284 -20.89 3.00 14.78
N LEU A 285 -20.80 2.61 13.51
CA LEU A 285 -21.93 2.49 12.58
C LEU A 285 -22.23 1.02 12.25
N ASP A 286 -23.50 0.69 11.98
CA ASP A 286 -23.87 -0.58 11.36
C ASP A 286 -23.56 -0.58 9.85
N VAL A 287 -23.79 -1.73 9.19
CA VAL A 287 -23.62 -1.92 7.73
C VAL A 287 -24.51 -1.04 6.86
N THR A 288 -25.54 -0.38 7.43
CA THR A 288 -26.40 0.61 6.76
C THR A 288 -25.91 2.04 6.98
N GLY A 289 -24.85 2.23 7.77
CA GLY A 289 -24.28 3.52 8.12
C GLY A 289 -24.98 4.24 9.26
N LYS A 290 -25.92 3.59 9.98
CA LYS A 290 -26.60 4.22 11.13
C LYS A 290 -25.77 4.07 12.42
N PRO A 291 -25.76 5.07 13.32
CA PRO A 291 -25.07 4.96 14.61
C PRO A 291 -25.65 3.83 15.47
N VAL A 292 -24.83 2.82 15.77
CA VAL A 292 -25.21 1.68 16.64
C VAL A 292 -24.87 1.99 18.09
N TYR A 293 -23.70 2.55 18.33
CA TYR A 293 -23.18 2.75 19.67
C TYR A 293 -22.24 3.95 19.73
N THR A 294 -22.43 4.78 20.75
CA THR A 294 -21.49 5.84 21.12
C THR A 294 -20.86 5.52 22.46
N LEU A 295 -19.55 5.28 22.42
CA LEU A 295 -18.68 5.12 23.56
C LEU A 295 -18.37 6.52 24.13
N THR A 296 -18.67 6.73 25.41
CA THR A 296 -18.29 7.96 26.13
C THR A 296 -16.96 7.76 26.83
N TYR A 297 -16.24 8.85 27.15
CA TYR A 297 -14.96 8.78 27.86
C TYR A 297 -15.03 7.98 29.17
N GLY A 298 -16.10 8.16 29.96
CA GLY A 298 -16.30 7.40 31.20
C GLY A 298 -16.56 5.91 30.97
N LYS A 299 -17.19 5.54 29.84
CA LYS A 299 -17.38 4.13 29.45
C LYS A 299 -16.09 3.52 28.91
N LEU A 300 -15.26 4.29 28.19
CA LEU A 300 -13.93 3.84 27.77
C LEU A 300 -13.07 3.57 29.00
N TRP A 301 -12.88 4.56 29.87
CA TRP A 301 -12.12 4.44 31.12
C TRP A 301 -12.58 3.26 31.97
N SER A 302 -13.87 3.19 32.33
CA SER A 302 -14.39 2.13 33.21
C SER A 302 -14.39 0.72 32.58
N ARG A 303 -14.37 0.58 31.25
CA ARG A 303 -14.22 -0.73 30.59
C ARG A 303 -12.75 -1.13 30.46
N SER A 304 -11.87 -0.19 30.10
CA SER A 304 -10.42 -0.42 30.03
C SER A 304 -9.84 -0.78 31.41
N LEU A 305 -10.29 -0.13 32.50
CA LEU A 305 -9.96 -0.51 33.87
C LEU A 305 -10.33 -1.97 34.21
N LYS A 306 -11.56 -2.38 33.88
CA LYS A 306 -12.02 -3.77 34.11
C LYS A 306 -11.20 -4.77 33.31
N LEU A 307 -10.85 -4.43 32.07
CA LEU A 307 -10.01 -5.28 31.24
C LEU A 307 -8.62 -5.39 31.87
N ALA A 308 -7.96 -4.27 32.16
CA ALA A 308 -6.63 -4.25 32.77
C ALA A 308 -6.55 -5.09 34.05
N TYR A 309 -7.51 -4.89 34.97
CA TYR A 309 -7.63 -5.71 36.18
C TYR A 309 -7.83 -7.20 35.87
N THR A 310 -8.65 -7.53 34.87
CA THR A 310 -8.89 -8.91 34.44
C THR A 310 -7.63 -9.55 33.85
N LEU A 311 -6.89 -8.84 32.99
CA LEU A 311 -5.65 -9.30 32.38
C LEU A 311 -4.61 -9.68 33.45
N LEU A 312 -4.39 -8.79 34.41
CA LEU A 312 -3.38 -8.97 35.47
C LEU A 312 -3.79 -9.96 36.57
N ASN A 313 -5.08 -10.05 36.92
CA ASN A 313 -5.51 -10.70 38.18
C ASN A 313 -6.51 -11.87 38.02
N LYS A 314 -6.95 -12.21 36.80
CA LYS A 314 -8.09 -13.14 36.59
C LYS A 314 -7.92 -14.14 35.45
N LEU A 315 -6.92 -14.00 34.58
CA LEU A 315 -6.70 -14.96 33.48
C LEU A 315 -5.98 -16.25 33.89
N GLY A 316 -5.36 -16.27 35.06
CA GLY A 316 -4.59 -17.40 35.63
C GLY A 316 -5.18 -17.94 36.94
N THR A 317 -4.39 -18.75 37.64
CA THR A 317 -4.70 -19.16 39.02
C THR A 317 -4.39 -18.01 39.98
N LYS A 318 -4.86 -18.09 41.25
CA LYS A 318 -4.61 -17.03 42.24
C LYS A 318 -3.13 -16.74 42.51
N ASN A 319 -2.24 -17.71 42.24
CA ASN A 319 -0.82 -17.63 42.60
C ASN A 319 0.10 -17.42 41.39
N GLU A 320 -0.42 -17.51 40.16
CA GLU A 320 0.38 -17.38 38.94
C GLU A 320 -0.37 -16.57 37.86
N PRO A 321 -0.03 -15.27 37.67
CA PRO A 321 -0.64 -14.44 36.66
C PRO A 321 -0.16 -14.86 35.25
N VAL A 322 -1.10 -14.99 34.31
CA VAL A 322 -0.84 -15.41 32.92
C VAL A 322 -0.16 -14.33 32.09
N LEU A 323 -0.30 -13.06 32.48
CA LEU A 323 0.35 -11.91 31.85
C LEU A 323 1.00 -11.06 32.93
N LYS A 324 2.17 -10.51 32.62
CA LYS A 324 2.90 -9.53 33.44
C LYS A 324 3.07 -8.22 32.64
N PRO A 325 3.33 -7.08 33.30
CA PRO A 325 3.81 -5.88 32.65
C PRO A 325 4.96 -6.19 31.68
N GLY A 326 4.89 -5.60 30.49
CA GLY A 326 5.80 -5.86 29.38
C GLY A 326 5.47 -7.07 28.52
N ASP A 327 4.47 -7.90 28.83
CA ASP A 327 4.05 -8.99 27.93
C ASP A 327 3.29 -8.49 26.70
N ARG A 328 3.27 -9.30 25.62
CA ARG A 328 2.66 -8.93 24.33
C ARG A 328 1.39 -9.75 24.09
N VAL A 329 0.33 -9.10 23.60
CA VAL A 329 -0.95 -9.76 23.26
C VAL A 329 -1.45 -9.34 21.88
N ALA A 330 -2.01 -10.28 21.11
CA ALA A 330 -2.65 -9.95 19.85
C ALA A 330 -4.01 -9.29 20.10
N LEU A 331 -4.31 -8.19 19.40
CA LEU A 331 -5.67 -7.63 19.35
C LEU A 331 -6.34 -8.03 18.04
N VAL A 332 -7.37 -8.88 18.12
CA VAL A 332 -8.07 -9.46 16.97
C VAL A 332 -9.51 -8.96 16.95
N TYR A 333 -9.74 -7.85 16.26
CA TYR A 333 -11.05 -7.20 16.17
C TYR A 333 -11.40 -6.89 14.70
N PRO A 334 -12.67 -7.10 14.30
CA PRO A 334 -13.12 -6.82 12.94
C PRO A 334 -13.27 -5.32 12.71
N ASN A 335 -13.16 -4.88 11.47
CA ASN A 335 -13.15 -3.45 11.13
C ASN A 335 -14.48 -2.73 11.36
N ASN A 336 -15.54 -3.43 11.79
CA ASN A 336 -16.80 -2.85 12.24
C ASN A 336 -16.95 -2.79 13.78
N ASP A 337 -15.93 -3.18 14.55
CA ASP A 337 -15.90 -3.12 16.02
C ASP A 337 -14.75 -2.24 16.58
N PRO A 338 -14.69 -0.94 16.20
CA PRO A 338 -13.71 0.01 16.75
C PRO A 338 -13.88 0.22 18.26
N VAL A 339 -15.08 -0.01 18.79
CA VAL A 339 -15.42 0.23 20.21
C VAL A 339 -14.73 -0.77 21.11
N MET A 340 -14.83 -2.08 20.81
CA MET A 340 -14.15 -3.09 21.63
C MET A 340 -12.63 -3.05 21.41
N PHE A 341 -12.16 -2.73 20.19
CA PHE A 341 -10.74 -2.50 19.94
C PHE A 341 -10.18 -1.33 20.80
N MET A 342 -10.88 -0.19 20.87
CA MET A 342 -10.46 0.94 21.70
C MET A 342 -10.35 0.57 23.17
N VAL A 343 -11.37 -0.12 23.69
CA VAL A 343 -11.38 -0.64 25.07
C VAL A 343 -10.23 -1.62 25.29
N ALA A 344 -9.95 -2.48 24.32
CA ALA A 344 -8.87 -3.46 24.38
C ALA A 344 -7.48 -2.81 24.41
N PHE A 345 -7.23 -1.87 23.50
CA PHE A 345 -5.95 -1.15 23.40
C PHE A 345 -5.64 -0.39 24.69
N TYR A 346 -6.57 0.45 25.16
CA TYR A 346 -6.39 1.19 26.42
C TYR A 346 -6.40 0.27 27.66
N GLY A 347 -7.07 -0.89 27.60
CA GLY A 347 -7.00 -1.88 28.67
C GLY A 347 -5.65 -2.63 28.75
N CYS A 348 -4.96 -2.80 27.62
CA CYS A 348 -3.59 -3.31 27.60
C CYS A 348 -2.62 -2.26 28.15
N LEU A 349 -2.74 -1.00 27.69
CA LEU A 349 -1.94 0.12 28.21
C LEU A 349 -2.06 0.28 29.73
N LEU A 350 -3.27 0.26 30.29
CA LEU A 350 -3.51 0.32 31.75
C LEU A 350 -3.08 -0.94 32.53
N ALA A 351 -2.72 -2.01 31.83
CA ALA A 351 -2.10 -3.21 32.39
C ALA A 351 -0.59 -3.30 32.12
N GLU A 352 -0.01 -2.27 31.48
CA GLU A 352 1.37 -2.26 30.97
C GLU A 352 1.69 -3.44 30.03
N VAL A 353 0.66 -3.99 29.39
CA VAL A 353 0.75 -5.06 28.38
C VAL A 353 0.82 -4.41 27.00
N ILE A 354 1.67 -4.91 26.12
CA ILE A 354 1.95 -4.40 24.78
C ILE A 354 0.93 -5.00 23.77
N PRO A 355 -0.08 -4.25 23.30
CA PRO A 355 -0.96 -4.71 22.24
C PRO A 355 -0.24 -4.81 20.90
N VAL A 356 -0.58 -5.85 20.14
CA VAL A 356 -0.18 -6.05 18.74
C VAL A 356 -1.46 -6.17 17.91
N PRO A 357 -1.97 -5.07 17.34
CA PRO A 357 -3.15 -5.08 16.47
C PRO A 357 -2.91 -5.91 15.22
N ILE A 358 -3.84 -6.83 14.88
CA ILE A 358 -3.75 -7.64 13.66
C ILE A 358 -5.11 -7.74 12.95
N GLU A 359 -5.09 -8.20 11.70
CA GLU A 359 -6.32 -8.55 10.98
C GLU A 359 -6.99 -9.81 11.55
N VAL A 360 -8.30 -9.91 11.36
CA VAL A 360 -9.05 -11.13 11.72
C VAL A 360 -8.69 -12.25 10.75
N PRO A 361 -8.18 -13.41 11.21
CA PRO A 361 -7.78 -14.51 10.33
C PRO A 361 -9.00 -15.28 9.82
N LEU A 362 -9.63 -14.77 8.76
CA LEU A 362 -10.85 -15.34 8.18
C LEU A 362 -10.62 -16.59 7.30
N THR A 363 -9.39 -16.84 6.84
CA THR A 363 -9.07 -17.99 5.96
C THR A 363 -7.95 -18.86 6.52
N ARG A 364 -7.97 -20.16 6.17
CA ARG A 364 -6.99 -21.15 6.66
C ARG A 364 -5.70 -21.25 5.83
N LYS A 365 -5.67 -20.64 4.64
CA LYS A 365 -4.65 -20.90 3.61
C LYS A 365 -4.00 -19.65 2.98
N ASP A 366 -4.33 -18.46 3.47
CA ASP A 366 -3.65 -17.25 3.00
C ASP A 366 -2.16 -17.24 3.41
N ALA A 367 -1.30 -16.76 2.51
CA ALA A 367 0.11 -16.55 2.76
C ALA A 367 0.34 -15.35 3.71
N GLY A 368 -0.45 -14.27 3.57
CA GLY A 368 -0.41 -13.13 4.48
C GLY A 368 -0.73 -13.54 5.92
N GLY A 369 -1.79 -14.34 6.10
CA GLY A 369 -2.13 -14.95 7.38
C GLY A 369 -0.97 -15.76 8.01
N GLN A 370 -0.21 -16.54 7.24
CA GLN A 370 0.96 -17.26 7.76
C GLN A 370 2.08 -16.31 8.21
N GLN A 371 2.30 -15.20 7.50
CA GLN A 371 3.31 -14.19 7.85
C GLN A 371 2.98 -13.43 9.14
N ILE A 372 1.69 -13.12 9.38
CA ILE A 372 1.22 -12.66 10.69
C ILE A 372 1.56 -13.69 11.78
N GLY A 373 1.39 -14.98 11.50
CA GLY A 373 1.75 -16.06 12.43
C GLY A 373 3.22 -16.04 12.86
N PHE A 374 4.14 -15.82 11.92
CA PHE A 374 5.57 -15.67 12.22
C PHE A 374 5.87 -14.45 13.08
N LEU A 375 5.20 -13.30 12.85
CA LEU A 375 5.31 -12.14 13.74
C LEU A 375 4.79 -12.47 15.16
N LEU A 376 3.63 -13.11 15.28
CA LEU A 376 3.07 -13.48 16.59
C LEU A 376 4.00 -14.44 17.36
N GLY A 377 4.60 -15.41 16.67
CA GLY A 377 5.61 -16.31 17.25
C GLY A 377 6.88 -15.56 17.68
N SER A 378 7.36 -14.64 16.85
CA SER A 378 8.54 -13.80 17.14
C SER A 378 8.32 -12.89 18.35
N CYS A 379 7.12 -12.33 18.48
CA CYS A 379 6.70 -11.54 19.65
C CYS A 379 6.40 -12.41 20.89
N GLY A 380 6.54 -13.73 20.84
CA GLY A 380 6.25 -14.63 21.96
C GLY A 380 4.79 -14.59 22.42
N ILE A 381 3.85 -14.31 21.50
CA ILE A 381 2.43 -14.09 21.85
C ILE A 381 1.74 -15.43 22.08
N ALA A 382 1.27 -15.65 23.31
CA ALA A 382 0.47 -16.80 23.71
C ALA A 382 -1.03 -16.49 23.87
N LEU A 383 -1.43 -15.22 23.76
CA LEU A 383 -2.78 -14.76 24.10
C LEU A 383 -3.33 -13.74 23.10
N ALA A 384 -4.59 -13.92 22.72
CA ALA A 384 -5.31 -13.05 21.80
C ALA A 384 -6.60 -12.49 22.44
N LEU A 385 -6.72 -11.17 22.44
CA LEU A 385 -7.92 -10.45 22.86
C LEU A 385 -8.86 -10.26 21.67
N THR A 386 -10.15 -10.50 21.87
CA THR A 386 -11.18 -10.39 20.84
C THR A 386 -12.56 -10.10 21.44
N SER A 387 -13.54 -9.71 20.62
CA SER A 387 -14.96 -9.62 21.05
C SER A 387 -15.71 -10.92 20.79
N GLU A 388 -16.81 -11.16 21.51
CA GLU A 388 -17.63 -12.38 21.40
C GLU A 388 -18.15 -12.58 19.96
N VAL A 389 -18.52 -11.49 19.29
CA VAL A 389 -18.97 -11.49 17.89
C VAL A 389 -17.85 -11.96 16.97
N CYS A 390 -16.63 -11.46 17.17
CA CYS A 390 -15.46 -11.89 16.41
C CYS A 390 -15.11 -13.36 16.67
N LEU A 391 -15.06 -13.78 17.94
CA LEU A 391 -14.79 -15.17 18.34
C LEU A 391 -15.77 -16.18 17.70
N LYS A 392 -17.04 -15.80 17.55
CA LYS A 392 -18.06 -16.62 16.87
C LYS A 392 -17.86 -16.69 15.35
N GLY A 393 -17.32 -15.64 14.73
CA GLY A 393 -17.03 -15.56 13.30
C GLY A 393 -15.69 -16.21 12.88
N LEU A 394 -14.80 -16.55 13.81
CA LEU A 394 -13.54 -17.23 13.50
C LEU A 394 -13.79 -18.66 12.97
N PRO A 395 -12.98 -19.16 12.01
CA PRO A 395 -13.08 -20.53 11.53
C PRO A 395 -12.90 -21.57 12.64
N LYS A 396 -13.79 -22.57 12.68
CA LYS A 396 -13.81 -23.63 13.70
C LYS A 396 -13.55 -25.04 13.16
N THR A 397 -13.17 -25.96 14.03
CA THR A 397 -13.13 -27.41 13.78
C THR A 397 -14.54 -28.01 13.85
N GLN A 398 -14.69 -29.29 13.50
CA GLN A 398 -15.96 -30.02 13.69
C GLN A 398 -16.37 -30.06 15.18
N ASN A 399 -15.39 -30.00 16.10
CA ASN A 399 -15.61 -29.99 17.54
C ASN A 399 -15.98 -28.60 18.09
N GLY A 400 -16.10 -27.56 17.23
CA GLY A 400 -16.47 -26.21 17.63
C GLY A 400 -15.33 -25.34 18.20
N GLU A 401 -14.13 -25.89 18.32
CA GLU A 401 -12.91 -25.16 18.72
C GLU A 401 -12.40 -24.28 17.57
N ILE A 402 -11.72 -23.18 17.89
CA ILE A 402 -11.06 -22.34 16.86
C ILE A 402 -9.92 -23.13 16.22
N VAL A 403 -9.79 -23.07 14.91
CA VAL A 403 -8.73 -23.79 14.21
C VAL A 403 -7.34 -23.25 14.58
N GLN A 404 -6.36 -24.14 14.71
CA GLN A 404 -4.96 -23.73 14.71
C GLN A 404 -4.59 -23.21 13.33
N PHE A 405 -4.32 -21.91 13.23
CA PHE A 405 -3.85 -21.30 11.97
C PHE A 405 -2.41 -21.73 11.68
N LYS A 406 -2.13 -22.01 10.40
CA LYS A 406 -0.79 -22.44 9.97
C LYS A 406 0.22 -21.33 10.23
N GLY A 407 1.36 -21.67 10.84
CA GLY A 407 2.42 -20.72 11.18
C GLY A 407 2.16 -19.86 12.42
N TRP A 408 0.97 -19.95 13.03
CA TRP A 408 0.67 -19.22 14.28
C TRP A 408 1.13 -20.02 15.50
N PRO A 409 1.53 -19.34 16.60
CA PRO A 409 1.66 -19.98 17.91
C PRO A 409 0.30 -20.51 18.41
N ARG A 410 0.30 -21.34 19.46
CA ARG A 410 -0.95 -21.72 20.14
C ARG A 410 -1.46 -20.52 20.95
N LEU A 411 -2.66 -20.04 20.64
CA LEU A 411 -3.25 -18.86 21.28
C LEU A 411 -4.38 -19.22 22.23
N LYS A 412 -4.29 -18.71 23.47
CA LYS A 412 -5.44 -18.61 24.38
C LYS A 412 -6.29 -17.42 23.95
N TRP A 413 -7.53 -17.67 23.55
CA TRP A 413 -8.47 -16.61 23.18
C TRP A 413 -9.20 -16.08 24.42
N VAL A 414 -9.25 -14.75 24.56
CA VAL A 414 -9.90 -14.06 25.67
C VAL A 414 -10.92 -13.07 25.13
N VAL A 415 -12.16 -13.20 25.59
CA VAL A 415 -13.26 -12.31 25.20
C VAL A 415 -13.27 -11.07 26.08
N THR A 416 -13.21 -9.88 25.48
CA THR A 416 -13.11 -8.59 26.20
C THR A 416 -14.45 -7.89 26.45
N ASP A 417 -15.58 -8.51 26.08
CA ASP A 417 -16.91 -7.98 26.35
C ASP A 417 -17.16 -7.78 27.85
N SER A 418 -17.69 -6.62 28.24
CA SER A 418 -17.80 -6.18 29.64
C SER A 418 -18.62 -7.10 30.56
N LYS A 419 -19.34 -8.12 30.04
CA LYS A 419 -20.02 -9.15 30.84
C LYS A 419 -19.09 -10.26 31.35
N TYR A 420 -17.94 -10.47 30.71
CA TYR A 420 -16.93 -11.46 31.12
C TYR A 420 -15.80 -10.83 31.95
N LEU A 421 -15.71 -9.50 31.98
CA LEU A 421 -14.67 -8.78 32.72
C LEU A 421 -15.02 -8.60 34.20
N SER A 422 -14.04 -8.84 35.06
CA SER A 422 -14.18 -8.62 36.49
C SER A 422 -14.21 -7.11 36.82
N LYS A 423 -15.07 -6.72 37.76
CA LYS A 423 -14.97 -5.38 38.36
C LYS A 423 -13.71 -5.33 39.25
N PRO A 424 -12.86 -4.30 39.13
CA PRO A 424 -11.79 -4.08 40.10
C PRO A 424 -12.36 -3.74 41.49
N PRO A 425 -11.64 -4.08 42.58
CA PRO A 425 -11.85 -3.50 43.91
C PRO A 425 -11.78 -1.96 43.89
N LYS A 426 -12.37 -1.30 44.89
CA LYS A 426 -12.40 0.19 44.95
C LYS A 426 -11.02 0.81 45.17
N ASP A 427 -10.16 0.07 45.84
CA ASP A 427 -8.77 0.34 46.19
C ASP A 427 -7.79 0.02 45.06
N TRP A 428 -8.17 -0.82 44.08
CA TRP A 428 -7.33 -1.11 42.93
C TRP A 428 -7.32 0.06 41.95
N GLN A 429 -6.12 0.58 41.67
CA GLN A 429 -5.87 1.54 40.60
C GLN A 429 -4.75 1.00 39.68
N PRO A 430 -4.82 1.27 38.36
CA PRO A 430 -3.73 0.93 37.46
C PRO A 430 -2.51 1.81 37.77
N HIS A 431 -1.31 1.28 37.55
CA HIS A 431 -0.12 2.13 37.54
C HIS A 431 -0.15 2.99 36.27
N ILE A 432 0.01 4.31 36.43
CA ILE A 432 0.10 5.25 35.31
C ILE A 432 1.37 6.07 35.50
N SER A 433 2.43 5.62 34.84
CA SER A 433 3.74 6.28 34.77
C SER A 433 3.78 7.34 33.64
N PRO A 434 4.59 8.40 33.78
CA PRO A 434 4.94 9.26 32.66
C PRO A 434 5.51 8.45 31.49
N ALA A 435 5.23 8.87 30.26
CA ALA A 435 5.61 8.12 29.06
C ALA A 435 7.14 8.07 28.85
N GLY A 436 7.72 6.87 28.97
CA GLY A 436 9.15 6.61 28.76
C GLY A 436 9.46 5.88 27.45
N THR A 437 10.67 5.32 27.36
CA THR A 437 11.17 4.67 26.14
C THR A 437 10.71 3.22 25.98
N GLU A 438 10.03 2.66 26.98
CA GLU A 438 9.43 1.33 26.93
C GLU A 438 8.33 1.21 25.84
N PRO A 439 8.13 0.02 25.24
CA PRO A 439 7.14 -0.17 24.18
C PRO A 439 5.71 0.12 24.63
N ALA A 440 4.99 0.93 23.87
CA ALA A 440 3.55 1.11 23.98
C ALA A 440 2.77 0.07 23.19
N TYR A 441 3.18 -0.22 21.95
CA TYR A 441 2.52 -1.16 21.06
C TYR A 441 3.46 -1.61 19.92
N ILE A 442 3.06 -2.64 19.17
CA ILE A 442 3.75 -3.08 17.95
C ILE A 442 2.77 -3.03 16.77
N GLU A 443 3.09 -2.24 15.75
CA GLU A 443 2.33 -2.14 14.50
C GLU A 443 2.94 -3.09 13.45
N TYR A 444 2.13 -3.92 12.78
CA TYR A 444 2.65 -4.80 11.74
C TYR A 444 2.73 -4.08 10.38
N LYS A 445 3.83 -4.27 9.67
CA LYS A 445 4.04 -3.87 8.28
C LYS A 445 4.32 -5.10 7.43
N THR A 446 3.83 -5.10 6.19
CA THR A 446 4.20 -6.08 5.16
C THR A 446 5.23 -5.46 4.21
N SER A 447 6.37 -6.12 4.01
CA SER A 447 7.39 -5.70 3.05
C SER A 447 6.98 -6.03 1.60
N LYS A 448 7.74 -5.51 0.63
CA LYS A 448 7.60 -5.83 -0.80
C LYS A 448 7.68 -7.34 -1.10
N GLU A 449 8.50 -8.07 -0.36
CA GLU A 449 8.71 -9.51 -0.46
C GLU A 449 7.56 -10.31 0.20
N GLY A 450 6.60 -9.63 0.82
CA GLY A 450 5.47 -10.22 1.54
C GLY A 450 5.80 -10.68 2.95
N SER A 451 7.01 -10.44 3.46
CA SER A 451 7.35 -10.72 4.86
C SER A 451 6.62 -9.73 5.78
N VAL A 452 6.34 -10.15 7.02
CA VAL A 452 5.73 -9.26 8.03
C VAL A 452 6.76 -8.90 9.10
N MET A 453 6.87 -7.60 9.39
CA MET A 453 7.73 -7.02 10.42
C MET A 453 6.88 -6.28 11.44
N GLY A 454 7.29 -6.27 12.71
CA GLY A 454 6.61 -5.52 13.77
C GLY A 454 7.37 -4.25 14.12
N VAL A 455 6.88 -3.08 13.73
CA VAL A 455 7.43 -1.79 14.15
C VAL A 455 7.03 -1.55 15.60
N THR A 456 8.01 -1.48 16.49
CA THR A 456 7.81 -1.21 17.92
C THR A 456 7.79 0.29 18.16
N VAL A 457 6.75 0.81 18.81
CA VAL A 457 6.58 2.24 19.14
C VAL A 457 6.61 2.40 20.66
N SER A 458 7.40 3.33 21.19
CA SER A 458 7.47 3.60 22.63
C SER A 458 6.28 4.42 23.14
N ARG A 459 6.08 4.42 24.46
CA ARG A 459 5.13 5.30 25.14
C ARG A 459 5.46 6.78 24.88
N LEU A 460 6.74 7.14 24.94
CA LEU A 460 7.23 8.49 24.61
C LEU A 460 6.98 8.85 23.14
N ALA A 461 7.19 7.93 22.19
CA ALA A 461 6.94 8.19 20.78
C ALA A 461 5.45 8.37 20.47
N MET A 462 4.61 7.47 21.00
CA MET A 462 3.15 7.56 20.90
C MET A 462 2.62 8.88 21.49
N LEU A 463 3.11 9.29 22.66
CA LEU A 463 2.74 10.58 23.27
C LEU A 463 3.23 11.74 22.40
N SER A 464 4.54 11.80 22.10
CA SER A 464 5.19 12.88 21.33
C SER A 464 4.52 13.07 19.95
N HIS A 465 4.13 11.99 19.29
CA HIS A 465 3.42 12.02 18.03
C HIS A 465 2.01 12.63 18.17
N CYS A 466 1.26 12.28 19.23
CA CYS A 466 0.02 12.98 19.55
C CYS A 466 0.25 14.49 19.78
N GLN A 467 1.37 14.88 20.41
CA GLN A 467 1.70 16.29 20.62
C GLN A 467 1.92 17.02 19.31
N ALA A 468 2.79 16.47 18.45
CA ALA A 468 3.09 17.03 17.14
C ALA A 468 1.84 17.09 16.24
N LEU A 469 0.96 16.06 16.28
CA LEU A 469 -0.30 16.04 15.55
C LEU A 469 -1.27 17.13 16.01
N SER A 470 -1.43 17.34 17.32
CA SER A 470 -2.39 18.32 17.84
C SER A 470 -1.97 19.75 17.51
N GLN A 471 -0.67 20.03 17.54
CA GLN A 471 -0.12 21.30 17.10
C GLN A 471 -0.27 21.48 15.57
N ALA A 472 0.18 20.51 14.77
CA ALA A 472 0.15 20.62 13.31
C ALA A 472 -1.27 20.69 12.72
N CYS A 473 -2.22 19.94 13.30
CA CYS A 473 -3.63 19.96 12.89
C CYS A 473 -4.46 21.04 13.61
N ASN A 474 -3.90 21.71 14.63
CA ASN A 474 -4.60 22.58 15.57
C ASN A 474 -5.88 21.92 16.12
N TYR A 475 -5.74 20.75 16.78
CA TYR A 475 -6.88 20.02 17.33
C TYR A 475 -7.46 20.69 18.58
N SER A 476 -8.79 20.64 18.69
CA SER A 476 -9.54 21.34 19.73
C SER A 476 -10.45 20.40 20.54
N GLU A 477 -10.69 20.73 21.81
CA GLU A 477 -11.56 19.95 22.68
C GLU A 477 -13.00 19.88 22.15
N GLY A 478 -13.59 18.68 22.13
CA GLY A 478 -14.95 18.46 21.64
C GLY A 478 -15.09 18.48 20.11
N GLU A 479 -13.99 18.52 19.37
CA GLU A 479 -13.99 18.48 17.91
C GLU A 479 -14.39 17.11 17.36
N THR A 480 -15.23 17.09 16.33
CA THR A 480 -15.68 15.85 15.67
C THR A 480 -14.80 15.52 14.46
N VAL A 481 -14.28 14.28 14.45
CA VAL A 481 -13.45 13.69 13.39
C VAL A 481 -14.22 12.55 12.72
N VAL A 482 -14.31 12.53 11.39
CA VAL A 482 -14.81 11.37 10.63
C VAL A 482 -13.61 10.54 10.17
N ASN A 483 -13.51 9.29 10.63
CA ASN A 483 -12.43 8.38 10.28
C ASN A 483 -12.93 7.28 9.33
N VAL A 484 -12.46 7.31 8.07
CA VAL A 484 -12.72 6.25 7.06
C VAL A 484 -11.59 5.21 7.03
N LEU A 485 -10.46 5.52 7.67
CA LEU A 485 -9.26 4.70 7.68
C LEU A 485 -9.37 3.54 8.69
N ASP A 486 -8.48 2.57 8.54
CA ASP A 486 -8.35 1.47 9.50
C ASP A 486 -7.90 2.02 10.85
N PHE A 487 -8.71 1.82 11.89
CA PHE A 487 -8.42 2.30 13.25
C PHE A 487 -7.30 1.50 13.94
N LYS A 488 -6.80 0.41 13.35
CA LYS A 488 -5.79 -0.48 13.96
C LYS A 488 -4.34 -0.16 13.59
N LYS A 489 -4.11 0.71 12.59
CA LYS A 489 -2.79 1.07 12.06
C LYS A 489 -2.78 2.45 11.39
N ASP A 490 -1.59 2.96 11.08
CA ASP A 490 -1.37 4.22 10.37
C ASP A 490 -2.15 5.40 11.00
N ALA A 491 -2.38 6.46 10.21
CA ALA A 491 -3.15 7.64 10.57
C ALA A 491 -4.56 7.36 11.13
N GLY A 492 -5.19 6.22 10.78
CA GLY A 492 -6.50 5.86 11.32
C GLY A 492 -6.46 5.53 12.81
N LEU A 493 -5.39 4.87 13.26
CA LEU A 493 -5.06 4.67 14.68
C LEU A 493 -4.63 5.98 15.33
N TRP A 494 -3.63 6.66 14.75
CA TRP A 494 -2.98 7.80 15.40
C TRP A 494 -3.92 8.99 15.59
N HIS A 495 -4.66 9.39 14.55
CA HIS A 495 -5.61 10.50 14.64
C HIS A 495 -6.94 10.06 15.28
N GLY A 496 -7.47 8.92 14.84
CA GLY A 496 -8.80 8.44 15.23
C GLY A 496 -8.90 7.94 16.67
N MET A 497 -7.78 7.52 17.28
CA MET A 497 -7.77 6.88 18.61
C MET A 497 -6.80 7.52 19.60
N PHE A 498 -5.58 7.88 19.20
CA PHE A 498 -4.59 8.44 20.13
C PHE A 498 -4.76 9.95 20.29
N ALA A 499 -4.62 10.72 19.20
CA ALA A 499 -4.89 12.15 19.20
C ALA A 499 -6.33 12.46 19.64
N ASN A 500 -7.29 11.56 19.35
CA ASN A 500 -8.66 11.63 19.87
C ASN A 500 -8.69 11.78 21.41
N VAL A 501 -8.08 10.85 22.14
CA VAL A 501 -8.07 10.85 23.61
C VAL A 501 -7.16 11.96 24.16
N MET A 502 -6.04 12.25 23.49
CA MET A 502 -5.15 13.35 23.85
C MET A 502 -5.89 14.69 23.93
N ASN A 503 -6.73 14.99 22.92
CA ASN A 503 -7.41 16.27 22.75
C ASN A 503 -8.90 16.25 23.13
N LYS A 504 -9.42 15.15 23.70
CA LYS A 504 -10.84 14.99 24.03
C LYS A 504 -11.77 15.26 22.82
N MET A 505 -11.47 14.64 21.68
CA MET A 505 -12.27 14.70 20.45
C MET A 505 -13.36 13.61 20.40
N HIS A 506 -14.24 13.68 19.40
CA HIS A 506 -15.24 12.67 19.08
C HIS A 506 -14.99 12.06 17.70
N THR A 507 -14.62 10.77 17.63
CA THR A 507 -14.39 10.06 16.35
C THR A 507 -15.66 9.35 15.89
N ILE A 508 -16.14 9.63 14.67
CA ILE A 508 -17.14 8.83 13.97
C ILE A 508 -16.39 7.85 13.04
N SER A 509 -16.44 6.55 13.36
CA SER A 509 -15.76 5.52 12.55
C SER A 509 -16.67 5.05 11.42
N VAL A 510 -16.25 5.24 10.17
CA VAL A 510 -16.98 4.83 8.96
C VAL A 510 -16.24 3.66 8.30
N PRO A 511 -16.58 2.40 8.64
CA PRO A 511 -15.79 1.27 8.19
C PRO A 511 -16.02 0.96 6.70
N TYR A 512 -15.03 0.33 6.07
CA TYR A 512 -15.07 -0.06 4.66
C TYR A 512 -16.30 -0.89 4.26
N SER A 513 -16.88 -1.66 5.19
CA SER A 513 -18.13 -2.39 4.97
C SER A 513 -19.34 -1.50 4.72
N VAL A 514 -19.36 -0.29 5.28
CA VAL A 514 -20.38 0.75 5.03
C VAL A 514 -20.08 1.48 3.73
N MET A 515 -18.80 1.80 3.48
CA MET A 515 -18.39 2.43 2.22
C MET A 515 -18.72 1.58 0.99
N LYS A 516 -18.76 0.24 1.13
CA LYS A 516 -19.21 -0.69 0.08
C LYS A 516 -20.70 -0.59 -0.26
N THR A 517 -21.57 -0.26 0.71
CA THR A 517 -23.02 -0.19 0.53
C THR A 517 -23.51 1.24 0.29
N CYS A 518 -22.85 2.22 0.92
CA CYS A 518 -23.12 3.65 0.77
C CYS A 518 -21.78 4.42 0.72
N PRO A 519 -21.18 4.60 -0.47
CA PRO A 519 -19.89 5.26 -0.60
C PRO A 519 -19.88 6.75 -0.20
N LEU A 520 -21.04 7.40 -0.22
CA LEU A 520 -21.23 8.77 0.27
C LEU A 520 -21.36 8.85 1.81
N SER A 521 -21.38 7.72 2.53
CA SER A 521 -21.72 7.69 3.95
C SER A 521 -20.82 8.58 4.82
N TRP A 522 -19.52 8.68 4.52
CA TRP A 522 -18.62 9.54 5.29
C TRP A 522 -18.92 11.04 5.10
N VAL A 523 -19.24 11.47 3.87
CA VAL A 523 -19.69 12.84 3.56
C VAL A 523 -20.99 13.16 4.30
N GLN A 524 -21.94 12.21 4.31
CA GLN A 524 -23.16 12.35 5.10
C GLN A 524 -22.88 12.44 6.61
N ARG A 525 -21.86 11.73 7.14
CA ARG A 525 -21.46 11.85 8.55
C ARG A 525 -20.80 13.19 8.85
N VAL A 526 -20.00 13.74 7.93
CA VAL A 526 -19.47 15.11 8.06
C VAL A 526 -20.61 16.11 8.16
N HIS A 527 -21.59 16.04 7.25
CA HIS A 527 -22.76 16.93 7.26
C HIS A 527 -23.60 16.78 8.54
N ALA A 528 -23.93 15.55 8.94
CA ALA A 528 -24.84 15.26 10.05
C ALA A 528 -24.25 15.59 11.42
N HIS A 529 -22.95 15.37 11.63
CA HIS A 529 -22.27 15.66 12.89
C HIS A 529 -21.51 17.00 12.89
N LYS A 530 -21.66 17.82 11.83
CA LYS A 530 -20.88 19.04 11.58
C LYS A 530 -19.38 18.82 11.81
N ALA A 531 -18.86 17.71 11.30
CA ALA A 531 -17.49 17.32 11.54
C ALA A 531 -16.53 18.35 10.94
N LYS A 532 -15.47 18.65 11.68
CA LYS A 532 -14.45 19.63 11.29
C LYS A 532 -13.27 18.97 10.60
N VAL A 533 -13.03 17.69 10.89
CA VAL A 533 -11.90 16.91 10.38
C VAL A 533 -12.42 15.62 9.73
N ALA A 534 -11.84 15.23 8.60
CA ALA A 534 -12.07 13.93 7.98
C ALA A 534 -10.74 13.27 7.59
N LEU A 535 -10.64 11.94 7.76
CA LEU A 535 -9.46 11.13 7.47
C LEU A 535 -9.79 10.15 6.33
N VAL A 536 -9.10 10.27 5.20
CA VAL A 536 -9.41 9.56 3.95
C VAL A 536 -8.16 9.16 3.17
N LYS A 537 -8.35 8.31 2.15
CA LYS A 537 -7.44 8.09 1.02
C LYS A 537 -8.07 8.62 -0.27
N CYS A 538 -7.28 8.83 -1.31
CA CYS A 538 -7.74 9.42 -2.57
C CYS A 538 -8.87 8.61 -3.23
N ARG A 539 -8.85 7.27 -3.06
CA ARG A 539 -9.93 6.35 -3.47
C ARG A 539 -11.27 6.68 -2.81
N ASP A 540 -11.28 7.06 -1.53
CA ASP A 540 -12.51 7.28 -0.78
C ASP A 540 -13.19 8.61 -1.19
N LEU A 541 -12.39 9.56 -1.70
CA LEU A 541 -12.87 10.76 -2.41
C LEU A 541 -13.55 10.37 -3.73
N HIS A 542 -12.88 9.55 -4.56
CA HIS A 542 -13.43 9.09 -5.83
C HIS A 542 -14.77 8.35 -5.67
N TRP A 543 -14.84 7.46 -4.68
CA TRP A 543 -16.04 6.72 -4.33
C TRP A 543 -17.20 7.63 -3.90
N ALA A 544 -16.93 8.67 -3.10
CA ALA A 544 -17.93 9.66 -2.75
C ALA A 544 -18.40 10.46 -3.99
N MET A 545 -17.51 10.87 -4.90
CA MET A 545 -17.89 11.57 -6.13
C MET A 545 -18.79 10.74 -7.05
N MET A 546 -18.54 9.42 -7.15
CA MET A 546 -19.40 8.52 -7.93
C MET A 546 -20.81 8.43 -7.35
N ALA A 547 -20.92 8.29 -6.03
CA ALA A 547 -22.21 8.15 -5.32
C ALA A 547 -22.97 9.49 -5.13
N HIS A 548 -22.28 10.64 -5.21
CA HIS A 548 -22.91 11.96 -5.06
C HIS A 548 -23.91 12.30 -6.16
N ARG A 549 -23.84 11.62 -7.32
CA ARG A 549 -24.76 11.83 -8.45
C ARG A 549 -26.23 11.64 -8.07
N ASP A 550 -26.49 10.83 -7.04
CA ASP A 550 -27.83 10.41 -6.63
C ASP A 550 -28.36 11.13 -5.37
N GLN A 551 -27.58 12.01 -4.72
CA GLN A 551 -28.00 12.69 -3.47
C GLN A 551 -27.41 14.11 -3.36
N ARG A 552 -28.26 15.14 -3.22
CA ARG A 552 -27.82 16.55 -3.22
C ARG A 552 -27.78 17.23 -1.85
N ASP A 553 -28.44 16.68 -0.84
CA ASP A 553 -28.65 17.33 0.47
C ASP A 553 -27.48 17.11 1.45
N VAL A 554 -26.24 17.38 1.01
CA VAL A 554 -25.04 17.31 1.83
C VAL A 554 -24.30 18.64 1.82
N SER A 555 -23.64 18.97 2.93
CA SER A 555 -22.76 20.14 3.00
C SER A 555 -21.50 19.82 3.79
N LEU A 556 -20.37 20.24 3.24
CA LEU A 556 -19.02 20.13 3.81
C LEU A 556 -18.54 21.47 4.40
N SER A 557 -19.43 22.45 4.58
CA SER A 557 -19.12 23.79 5.14
C SER A 557 -18.51 23.78 6.56
N SER A 558 -18.74 22.73 7.34
CA SER A 558 -18.09 22.54 8.66
C SER A 558 -16.65 22.03 8.57
N LEU A 559 -16.25 21.44 7.44
CA LEU A 559 -14.98 20.74 7.27
C LEU A 559 -13.84 21.76 7.06
N ARG A 560 -12.99 21.92 8.07
CA ARG A 560 -11.78 22.75 7.99
C ARG A 560 -10.53 21.96 7.58
N MET A 561 -10.59 20.63 7.64
CA MET A 561 -9.43 19.77 7.42
C MET A 561 -9.83 18.40 6.87
N LEU A 562 -9.41 18.11 5.64
CA LEU A 562 -9.56 16.83 4.94
C LEU A 562 -8.17 16.21 4.79
N ILE A 563 -7.81 15.31 5.70
CA ILE A 563 -6.48 14.69 5.72
C ILE A 563 -6.45 13.54 4.71
N VAL A 564 -5.65 13.71 3.66
CA VAL A 564 -5.46 12.73 2.57
C VAL A 564 -4.16 11.98 2.83
N THR A 565 -4.29 10.72 3.27
CA THR A 565 -3.20 9.96 3.92
C THR A 565 -2.36 9.10 2.98
N ASP A 566 -2.73 9.06 1.70
CA ASP A 566 -1.95 8.45 0.63
C ASP A 566 -1.19 9.52 -0.20
N GLY A 567 -0.72 10.61 0.44
CA GLY A 567 0.07 11.67 -0.21
C GLY A 567 1.42 11.23 -0.80
N ALA A 568 1.81 9.97 -0.64
CA ALA A 568 2.92 9.35 -1.37
C ALA A 568 2.54 8.85 -2.78
N ASN A 569 1.24 8.80 -3.10
CA ASN A 569 0.72 8.52 -4.43
C ASN A 569 0.53 9.87 -5.17
N PRO A 570 1.32 10.18 -6.21
CA PRO A 570 1.21 11.44 -6.95
C PRO A 570 -0.15 11.60 -7.66
N TRP A 571 -0.90 10.52 -7.85
CA TRP A 571 -2.24 10.52 -8.45
C TRP A 571 -3.36 10.90 -7.45
N SER A 572 -3.01 11.14 -6.18
CA SER A 572 -3.93 11.73 -5.20
C SER A 572 -4.38 13.15 -5.58
N VAL A 573 -3.53 13.90 -6.31
CA VAL A 573 -3.78 15.29 -6.73
C VAL A 573 -5.04 15.42 -7.58
N SER A 574 -5.19 14.58 -8.61
CA SER A 574 -6.37 14.60 -9.50
C SER A 574 -7.65 14.22 -8.77
N SER A 575 -7.55 13.32 -7.78
CA SER A 575 -8.68 12.95 -6.91
C SER A 575 -9.10 14.10 -5.99
N CYS A 576 -8.13 14.85 -5.46
CA CYS A 576 -8.38 16.03 -4.64
C CYS A 576 -9.03 17.15 -5.47
N ASP A 577 -8.53 17.40 -6.68
CA ASP A 577 -9.05 18.44 -7.58
C ASP A 577 -10.48 18.18 -8.03
N ALA A 578 -10.77 16.94 -8.46
CA ALA A 578 -12.11 16.54 -8.85
C ALA A 578 -13.08 16.62 -7.67
N PHE A 579 -12.64 16.20 -6.46
CA PHE A 579 -13.47 16.26 -5.26
C PHE A 579 -13.75 17.71 -4.84
N LEU A 580 -12.74 18.58 -4.92
CA LEU A 580 -12.90 20.01 -4.68
C LEU A 580 -13.90 20.62 -5.65
N SER A 581 -13.71 20.40 -6.96
CA SER A 581 -14.57 20.94 -8.01
C SER A 581 -16.03 20.50 -7.87
N LEU A 582 -16.30 19.29 -7.36
CA LEU A 582 -17.66 18.80 -7.16
C LEU A 582 -18.32 19.36 -5.88
N PHE A 583 -17.58 19.41 -4.78
CA PHE A 583 -18.13 19.75 -3.46
C PHE A 583 -17.93 21.22 -3.05
N GLN A 584 -17.26 22.06 -3.85
CA GLN A 584 -17.12 23.50 -3.60
C GLN A 584 -18.49 24.19 -3.46
N SER A 585 -19.43 23.86 -4.36
CA SER A 585 -20.83 24.32 -4.30
C SER A 585 -21.61 23.82 -3.07
N HIS A 586 -21.10 22.78 -2.40
CA HIS A 586 -21.64 22.20 -1.16
C HIS A 586 -20.89 22.71 0.09
N GLY A 587 -20.05 23.75 -0.07
CA GLY A 587 -19.34 24.43 1.01
C GLY A 587 -17.93 23.90 1.33
N LEU A 588 -17.39 22.96 0.55
CA LEU A 588 -16.00 22.54 0.72
C LEU A 588 -15.04 23.67 0.31
N LYS A 589 -14.10 24.01 1.20
CA LYS A 589 -13.12 25.06 0.96
C LYS A 589 -11.81 24.49 0.40
N PRO A 590 -11.17 25.14 -0.59
CA PRO A 590 -9.88 24.70 -1.13
C PRO A 590 -8.79 24.50 -0.07
N GLU A 591 -8.71 25.40 0.91
CA GLU A 591 -7.74 25.38 2.00
C GLU A 591 -7.96 24.25 3.04
N ALA A 592 -9.09 23.53 2.95
CA ALA A 592 -9.34 22.36 3.79
C ALA A 592 -8.56 21.11 3.34
N ILE A 593 -8.10 21.04 2.09
CA ILE A 593 -7.40 19.86 1.57
C ILE A 593 -5.99 19.79 2.15
N CYS A 594 -5.74 18.74 2.95
CA CYS A 594 -4.52 18.58 3.73
C CYS A 594 -3.82 17.25 3.38
N PRO A 595 -3.01 17.18 2.31
CA PRO A 595 -2.22 15.98 2.02
C PRO A 595 -1.21 15.70 3.14
N CYS A 596 -0.96 14.42 3.38
CA CYS A 596 -0.16 13.92 4.50
C CYS A 596 0.77 12.81 4.03
N ALA A 597 2.02 12.83 4.51
CA ALA A 597 3.01 11.78 4.29
C ALA A 597 3.23 10.97 5.57
N THR A 598 2.93 9.68 5.50
CA THR A 598 3.05 8.74 6.62
C THR A 598 3.85 7.51 6.25
N SER A 599 4.53 6.96 7.26
CA SER A 599 5.33 5.74 7.22
C SER A 599 5.09 4.99 8.53
N ALA A 600 5.11 3.66 8.53
CA ALA A 600 5.00 2.90 9.78
C ALA A 600 6.22 3.15 10.67
N GLU A 601 7.40 3.30 10.07
CA GLU A 601 8.68 3.54 10.76
C GLU A 601 8.81 4.96 11.30
N ALA A 602 8.49 5.98 10.48
CA ALA A 602 8.67 7.39 10.84
C ALA A 602 7.39 8.08 11.34
N MET A 603 6.29 7.32 11.52
CA MET A 603 4.93 7.80 11.79
C MET A 603 4.50 8.90 10.79
N THR A 604 4.02 10.06 11.23
CA THR A 604 3.78 11.20 10.32
C THR A 604 5.09 11.93 10.05
N VAL A 605 5.49 12.01 8.78
CA VAL A 605 6.70 12.70 8.33
C VAL A 605 6.44 14.19 8.13
N ALA A 606 5.40 14.49 7.35
CA ALA A 606 4.98 15.84 7.01
C ALA A 606 3.47 15.87 6.81
N ILE A 607 2.84 17.00 7.16
CA ILE A 607 1.41 17.22 6.92
C ILE A 607 1.16 18.66 6.51
N ARG A 608 0.26 18.83 5.53
CA ARG A 608 -0.29 20.15 5.21
C ARG A 608 -1.27 20.57 6.31
N ARG A 609 -1.00 21.72 6.89
CA ARG A 609 -1.78 22.28 8.00
C ARG A 609 -3.05 22.95 7.47
N PRO A 610 -4.12 23.04 8.28
CA PRO A 610 -5.37 23.62 7.82
C PRO A 610 -5.17 25.12 7.59
N GLY A 611 -5.51 25.60 6.39
CA GLY A 611 -5.37 27.02 6.08
C GLY A 611 -6.37 27.87 6.86
N VAL A 612 -5.95 29.07 7.26
CA VAL A 612 -6.90 30.17 7.46
C VAL A 612 -7.52 30.55 6.11
N PRO A 613 -8.72 31.16 6.06
CA PRO A 613 -9.27 31.67 4.80
C PRO A 613 -8.27 32.61 4.10
N GLY A 614 -7.98 32.35 2.82
CA GLY A 614 -6.95 33.07 2.05
C GLY A 614 -5.50 32.58 2.25
N ALA A 615 -5.27 31.52 3.02
CA ALA A 615 -3.96 30.87 3.08
C ALA A 615 -3.54 30.32 1.69
N PRO A 616 -2.23 30.18 1.42
CA PRO A 616 -1.75 29.60 0.18
C PRO A 616 -2.38 28.22 -0.09
N LEU A 617 -2.74 27.96 -1.35
CA LEU A 617 -3.15 26.63 -1.79
C LEU A 617 -1.94 25.67 -1.79
N PRO A 618 -2.18 24.34 -1.87
CA PRO A 618 -1.10 23.38 -2.09
C PRO A 618 -0.26 23.74 -3.31
N GLY A 619 1.04 23.89 -3.08
CA GLY A 619 2.05 24.08 -4.10
C GLY A 619 2.14 22.85 -4.98
N ARG A 620 2.35 23.09 -6.28
CA ARG A 620 2.45 22.05 -7.30
C ARG A 620 3.79 22.16 -8.02
N ALA A 621 4.34 21.02 -8.38
CA ALA A 621 5.44 20.94 -9.33
C ALA A 621 5.02 20.07 -10.51
N ILE A 622 5.23 20.57 -11.73
CA ILE A 622 5.01 19.83 -12.98
C ILE A 622 6.38 19.34 -13.44
N LEU A 623 6.64 18.06 -13.26
CA LEU A 623 7.97 17.46 -13.37
C LEU A 623 8.09 16.59 -14.62
N SER A 624 9.27 16.56 -15.24
CA SER A 624 9.56 15.67 -16.35
C SER A 624 9.66 14.23 -15.86
N MET A 625 8.82 13.34 -16.41
CA MET A 625 8.90 11.89 -16.14
C MET A 625 10.25 11.31 -16.58
N ASN A 626 10.89 11.90 -17.61
CA ASN A 626 12.23 11.49 -18.01
C ASN A 626 13.27 11.78 -16.91
N GLY A 627 13.27 13.01 -16.37
CA GLY A 627 14.14 13.36 -15.23
C GLY A 627 13.88 12.49 -14.00
N LEU A 628 12.61 12.36 -13.60
CA LEU A 628 12.20 11.53 -12.45
C LEU A 628 12.68 10.08 -12.58
N SER A 629 12.67 9.53 -13.79
CA SER A 629 13.13 8.16 -14.02
C SER A 629 14.63 7.93 -13.80
N TYR A 630 15.44 9.00 -13.77
CA TYR A 630 16.85 8.97 -13.37
C TYR A 630 17.06 9.50 -11.95
N GLY A 631 15.99 9.76 -11.20
CA GLY A 631 16.04 10.35 -9.86
C GLY A 631 16.38 11.84 -9.85
N VAL A 632 16.12 12.57 -10.95
CA VAL A 632 16.51 13.98 -11.12
C VAL A 632 15.28 14.86 -11.33
N ILE A 633 15.22 15.98 -10.62
CA ILE A 633 14.09 16.92 -10.65
C ILE A 633 14.32 17.91 -11.77
N ARG A 634 13.46 17.87 -12.80
CA ARG A 634 13.41 18.86 -13.87
C ARG A 634 11.96 19.30 -14.07
N VAL A 635 11.72 20.62 -14.11
CA VAL A 635 10.41 21.17 -14.46
C VAL A 635 10.13 20.84 -15.93
N ASN A 636 8.91 20.40 -16.24
CA ASN A 636 8.49 20.19 -17.62
C ASN A 636 7.77 21.45 -18.15
N THR A 637 8.29 22.01 -19.24
CA THR A 637 7.81 23.24 -19.87
C THR A 637 7.18 23.01 -21.26
N GLU A 638 7.24 21.79 -21.80
CA GLU A 638 6.98 21.55 -23.23
C GLU A 638 5.80 20.60 -23.47
N ASP A 639 5.88 19.35 -23.01
CA ASP A 639 4.91 18.31 -23.33
C ASP A 639 4.14 17.81 -22.11
N LYS A 640 2.82 17.95 -22.13
CA LYS A 640 1.93 17.49 -21.05
C LYS A 640 1.91 15.97 -20.89
N ASN A 641 2.19 15.20 -21.93
CA ASN A 641 2.11 13.74 -21.89
C ASN A 641 3.35 13.09 -21.25
N SER A 642 4.46 13.84 -21.13
CA SER A 642 5.68 13.44 -20.42
C SER A 642 5.83 14.13 -19.05
N ALA A 643 4.76 14.73 -18.53
CA ALA A 643 4.72 15.41 -17.24
C ALA A 643 4.05 14.56 -16.14
N LEU A 644 4.63 14.58 -14.94
CA LEU A 644 3.95 14.18 -13.69
C LEU A 644 3.69 15.44 -12.85
N THR A 645 2.44 15.66 -12.46
CA THR A 645 2.10 16.73 -11.51
C THR A 645 2.14 16.18 -10.09
N VAL A 646 2.93 16.79 -9.23
CA VAL A 646 3.03 16.44 -7.80
C VAL A 646 2.63 17.63 -6.92
N GLN A 647 2.13 17.33 -5.73
CA GLN A 647 1.60 18.30 -4.76
C GLN A 647 2.40 18.21 -3.45
N ASP A 648 2.55 19.33 -2.73
CA ASP A 648 3.17 19.28 -1.42
C ASP A 648 2.31 18.55 -0.37
N VAL A 649 2.98 17.87 0.55
CA VAL A 649 2.40 17.29 1.78
C VAL A 649 2.64 18.19 2.99
N GLY A 650 2.83 19.50 2.77
CA GLY A 650 3.11 20.50 3.79
C GLY A 650 4.55 20.47 4.31
N HIS A 651 4.68 20.68 5.62
CA HIS A 651 5.94 20.84 6.33
C HIS A 651 6.22 19.65 7.24
N VAL A 652 7.50 19.46 7.57
CA VAL A 652 7.98 18.49 8.57
C VAL A 652 7.23 18.69 9.90
N MET A 653 6.90 17.58 10.56
CA MET A 653 6.18 17.60 11.84
C MET A 653 6.91 18.42 12.94
N PRO A 654 6.15 19.07 13.86
CA PRO A 654 6.74 19.80 14.99
C PRO A 654 7.70 18.94 15.82
N GLY A 655 8.86 19.50 16.16
CA GLY A 655 9.94 18.81 16.87
C GLY A 655 10.73 17.78 16.04
N GLY A 656 10.44 17.64 14.74
CA GLY A 656 11.18 16.77 13.82
C GLY A 656 12.25 17.50 13.00
N MET A 657 13.20 16.73 12.48
CA MET A 657 14.16 17.14 11.45
C MET A 657 14.13 16.12 10.31
N MET A 658 14.24 16.57 9.07
CA MET A 658 14.13 15.74 7.88
C MET A 658 15.28 16.00 6.92
N CYS A 659 15.82 14.96 6.29
CA CYS A 659 16.76 15.08 5.18
C CYS A 659 16.41 14.11 4.05
N ILE A 660 16.98 14.36 2.87
CA ILE A 660 16.84 13.48 1.70
C ILE A 660 18.19 12.79 1.49
N VAL A 661 18.22 11.45 1.57
CA VAL A 661 19.43 10.65 1.37
C VAL A 661 19.32 9.78 0.13
N ARG A 662 20.46 9.34 -0.39
CA ARG A 662 20.50 8.40 -1.51
C ARG A 662 19.78 7.09 -1.13
N PRO A 663 18.89 6.57 -2.00
CA PRO A 663 18.20 5.30 -1.76
C PRO A 663 19.17 4.13 -1.66
N ASP A 664 20.18 4.11 -2.53
CA ASP A 664 21.17 3.04 -2.66
C ASP A 664 22.53 3.47 -2.09
N GLY A 665 23.23 2.55 -1.45
CA GLY A 665 24.57 2.77 -0.88
C GLY A 665 24.56 3.49 0.49
N PRO A 666 25.67 4.16 0.86
CA PRO A 666 25.74 4.95 2.08
C PRO A 666 24.65 6.03 2.14
N PRO A 667 24.17 6.44 3.34
CA PRO A 667 23.12 7.46 3.53
C PRO A 667 23.63 8.88 3.26
N GLN A 668 24.16 9.12 2.07
CA GLN A 668 24.68 10.40 1.64
C GLN A 668 23.54 11.37 1.30
N LEU A 669 23.62 12.61 1.77
CA LEU A 669 22.66 13.66 1.45
C LEU A 669 22.61 13.93 -0.06
N CYS A 670 21.40 13.87 -0.60
CA CYS A 670 21.09 14.22 -1.99
C CYS A 670 21.35 15.69 -2.30
N LYS A 671 21.44 16.02 -3.58
CA LYS A 671 21.33 17.39 -4.08
C LYS A 671 19.89 17.90 -4.02
N THR A 672 19.71 19.21 -4.08
CA THR A 672 18.38 19.86 -4.06
C THR A 672 17.50 19.52 -5.27
N ASP A 673 18.09 19.02 -6.36
CA ASP A 673 17.42 18.57 -7.57
C ASP A 673 17.47 17.04 -7.75
N GLU A 674 17.70 16.28 -6.68
CA GLU A 674 17.81 14.81 -6.67
C GLU A 674 16.69 14.20 -5.81
N ILE A 675 15.99 13.20 -6.35
CA ILE A 675 15.03 12.38 -5.62
C ILE A 675 15.79 11.37 -4.76
N GLY A 676 15.51 11.37 -3.47
CA GLY A 676 16.06 10.39 -2.54
C GLY A 676 15.03 9.85 -1.56
N GLU A 677 15.47 9.00 -0.66
CA GLU A 677 14.66 8.52 0.44
C GLU A 677 14.58 9.60 1.53
N ILE A 678 13.36 9.86 2.00
CA ILE A 678 13.11 10.77 3.11
C ILE A 678 13.50 10.09 4.42
N CYS A 679 14.43 10.70 5.15
CA CYS A 679 14.85 10.30 6.48
C CYS A 679 14.40 11.33 7.52
N VAL A 680 13.93 10.88 8.69
CA VAL A 680 13.41 11.74 9.76
C VAL A 680 14.09 11.44 11.09
N SER A 681 14.60 12.46 11.76
CA SER A 681 14.99 12.41 13.16
C SER A 681 13.94 13.13 14.00
N SER A 682 13.23 12.42 14.86
CA SER A 682 12.22 12.99 15.76
C SER A 682 12.02 12.11 16.99
N ARG A 683 11.38 12.67 18.03
CA ARG A 683 10.87 11.87 19.17
C ARG A 683 9.61 11.09 18.82
N THR A 684 9.10 11.18 17.59
CA THR A 684 7.80 10.64 17.16
C THR A 684 7.92 9.39 16.29
N GLY A 685 9.11 8.83 16.12
CA GLY A 685 9.32 7.64 15.28
C GLY A 685 9.13 6.32 16.03
N GLY A 686 8.99 5.23 15.28
CA GLY A 686 9.21 3.88 15.81
C GLY A 686 10.66 3.69 16.27
N MET A 687 10.89 2.68 17.10
CA MET A 687 12.21 2.39 17.67
C MET A 687 12.97 1.32 16.90
N MET A 688 12.28 0.26 16.49
CA MET A 688 12.89 -0.95 15.95
C MET A 688 11.87 -1.82 15.22
N TYR A 689 12.38 -2.73 14.39
CA TYR A 689 11.64 -3.93 14.01
C TYR A 689 11.88 -5.01 15.07
N PHE A 690 10.81 -5.48 15.71
CA PHE A 690 10.87 -6.42 16.82
C PHE A 690 11.64 -7.70 16.45
N GLY A 691 12.70 -8.01 17.21
CA GLY A 691 13.55 -9.19 16.98
C GLY A 691 14.50 -9.11 15.78
N LEU A 692 14.50 -8.01 15.01
CA LEU A 692 15.26 -7.88 13.76
C LEU A 692 16.34 -6.80 13.88
N ALA A 693 17.34 -7.02 14.74
CA ALA A 693 18.38 -6.02 15.07
C ALA A 693 19.17 -5.52 13.84
N GLY A 694 19.54 -6.39 12.90
CA GLY A 694 20.28 -6.00 11.69
C GLY A 694 19.50 -5.08 10.76
N VAL A 695 18.20 -5.36 10.57
CA VAL A 695 17.31 -4.48 9.77
C VAL A 695 17.01 -3.19 10.55
N THR A 696 16.82 -3.30 11.87
CA THR A 696 16.59 -2.16 12.77
C THR A 696 17.69 -1.11 12.63
N LYS A 697 18.95 -1.51 12.72
CA LYS A 697 20.08 -0.56 12.61
C LYS A 697 20.09 0.20 11.27
N ASN A 698 19.81 -0.51 10.18
CA ASN A 698 19.77 0.07 8.83
C ASN A 698 18.57 1.01 8.58
N THR A 699 17.52 0.91 9.40
CA THR A 699 16.29 1.70 9.24
C THR A 699 16.12 2.79 10.29
N PHE A 700 16.44 2.54 11.57
CA PHE A 700 16.14 3.46 12.68
C PHE A 700 17.39 4.17 13.26
N GLU A 701 18.60 3.70 12.94
CA GLU A 701 19.86 4.24 13.46
C GLU A 701 20.74 4.84 12.33
N VAL A 702 20.12 5.47 11.35
CA VAL A 702 20.83 6.00 10.17
C VAL A 702 21.52 7.32 10.51
N ILE A 703 22.81 7.43 10.26
CA ILE A 703 23.58 8.68 10.36
C ILE A 703 23.82 9.23 8.95
N PRO A 704 23.11 10.28 8.50
CA PRO A 704 23.32 10.86 7.19
C PRO A 704 24.71 11.50 7.08
N VAL A 705 25.32 11.41 5.90
CA VAL A 705 26.64 12.00 5.62
C VAL A 705 26.58 13.04 4.49
N ASN A 706 27.46 14.05 4.56
CA ASN A 706 27.60 15.07 3.54
C ASN A 706 28.36 14.56 2.29
N SER A 707 28.64 15.45 1.33
CA SER A 707 29.35 15.09 0.09
C SER A 707 30.79 14.61 0.32
N ALA A 708 31.43 15.05 1.41
CA ALA A 708 32.76 14.64 1.85
C ALA A 708 32.76 13.39 2.77
N GLY A 709 31.60 12.79 3.03
CA GLY A 709 31.46 11.62 3.90
C GLY A 709 31.45 11.92 5.41
N SER A 710 31.48 13.19 5.82
CA SER A 710 31.35 13.57 7.24
C SER A 710 29.88 13.46 7.70
N PRO A 711 29.61 12.99 8.94
CA PRO A 711 28.27 13.03 9.51
C PRO A 711 27.66 14.43 9.47
N VAL A 712 26.36 14.50 9.21
CA VAL A 712 25.58 15.76 9.20
C VAL A 712 25.25 16.23 10.62
N GLY A 713 25.33 15.32 11.59
CA GLY A 713 25.22 15.54 13.04
C GLY A 713 25.22 14.20 13.77
N ASP A 714 25.21 14.24 15.10
CA ASP A 714 25.34 13.05 15.96
C ASP A 714 24.01 12.33 16.25
N VAL A 715 22.88 12.86 15.74
CA VAL A 715 21.54 12.33 16.02
C VAL A 715 21.13 11.35 14.91
N PRO A 716 20.66 10.12 15.25
CA PRO A 716 20.17 9.18 14.26
C PRO A 716 18.86 9.64 13.61
N PHE A 717 18.66 9.17 12.38
CA PHE A 717 17.49 9.34 11.55
C PHE A 717 16.87 7.99 11.22
N ILE A 718 15.57 8.01 10.96
CA ILE A 718 14.76 6.88 10.55
C ILE A 718 14.48 6.99 9.04
N ARG A 719 14.88 5.97 8.27
CA ARG A 719 14.48 5.79 6.86
C ARG A 719 12.98 5.52 6.79
N SER A 720 12.23 6.41 6.16
CA SER A 720 10.76 6.33 6.12
C SER A 720 10.21 5.37 5.04
N GLY A 721 11.04 4.90 4.11
CA GLY A 721 10.59 4.20 2.91
C GLY A 721 9.85 5.08 1.89
N LEU A 722 9.72 6.39 2.13
CA LEU A 722 9.12 7.36 1.21
C LEU A 722 10.19 7.99 0.32
N LEU A 723 9.90 8.16 -0.97
CA LEU A 723 10.77 8.83 -1.94
C LEU A 723 10.27 10.25 -2.20
N GLY A 724 11.16 11.23 -2.19
CA GLY A 724 10.75 12.63 -2.32
C GLY A 724 11.88 13.63 -2.36
N PHE A 725 11.50 14.90 -2.21
CA PHE A 725 12.39 16.05 -2.22
C PHE A 725 11.83 17.23 -1.44
N VAL A 726 12.65 18.27 -1.27
CA VAL A 726 12.27 19.53 -0.62
C VAL A 726 12.15 20.62 -1.69
N GLY A 727 10.97 21.22 -1.81
CA GLY A 727 10.72 22.36 -2.69
C GLY A 727 10.89 23.72 -1.98
N PRO A 728 10.58 24.83 -2.69
CA PRO A 728 10.60 26.17 -2.12
C PRO A 728 9.76 26.29 -0.85
N GLY A 729 10.19 27.13 0.09
CA GLY A 729 9.50 27.32 1.38
C GLY A 729 9.58 26.12 2.33
N SER A 730 10.55 25.21 2.13
CA SER A 730 10.71 23.96 2.89
C SER A 730 9.51 23.01 2.79
N LEU A 731 8.73 23.11 1.71
CA LEU A 731 7.61 22.23 1.41
C LEU A 731 8.13 20.84 1.01
N VAL A 732 7.57 19.80 1.59
CA VAL A 732 7.93 18.41 1.32
C VAL A 732 7.08 17.89 0.16
N PHE A 733 7.73 17.29 -0.84
CA PHE A 733 7.07 16.62 -1.96
C PHE A 733 7.42 15.13 -1.91
N VAL A 734 6.40 14.27 -1.96
CA VAL A 734 6.58 12.82 -2.03
C VAL A 734 6.18 12.36 -3.42
N VAL A 735 7.04 11.56 -4.05
CA VAL A 735 6.89 11.08 -5.44
C VAL A 735 6.76 9.56 -5.53
N GLY A 736 6.82 8.85 -4.39
CA GLY A 736 6.63 7.41 -4.35
C GLY A 736 7.14 6.77 -3.05
N LYS A 737 7.41 5.46 -3.13
CA LYS A 737 7.89 4.63 -2.02
C LYS A 737 8.96 3.63 -2.50
N MET A 738 9.89 3.27 -1.60
CA MET A 738 10.92 2.27 -1.84
C MET A 738 10.34 0.89 -2.17
N ASP A 739 9.35 0.43 -1.40
CA ASP A 739 8.67 -0.85 -1.65
C ASP A 739 8.03 -0.91 -3.06
N GLY A 740 7.56 0.23 -3.57
CA GLY A 740 6.96 0.37 -4.91
C GLY A 740 7.96 0.67 -6.04
N LEU A 741 9.26 0.79 -5.74
CA LEU A 741 10.26 1.18 -6.74
C LEU A 741 10.68 -0.01 -7.62
N LEU A 742 10.69 0.18 -8.93
CA LEU A 742 11.13 -0.78 -9.93
C LEU A 742 12.31 -0.21 -10.71
N MET A 743 13.31 -1.05 -11.00
CA MET A 743 14.46 -0.66 -11.82
C MET A 743 14.41 -1.40 -13.17
N VAL A 744 14.44 -0.65 -14.28
CA VAL A 744 14.37 -1.16 -15.65
C VAL A 744 15.36 -0.38 -16.50
N SER A 745 16.34 -1.06 -17.11
CA SER A 745 17.37 -0.44 -17.98
C SER A 745 18.03 0.82 -17.38
N GLY A 746 18.44 0.73 -16.11
CA GLY A 746 19.06 1.85 -15.38
C GLY A 746 18.08 2.94 -14.89
N ARG A 747 16.80 2.87 -15.26
CA ARG A 747 15.74 3.83 -14.88
C ARG A 747 14.93 3.31 -13.71
N ARG A 748 14.54 4.21 -12.82
CA ARG A 748 13.66 3.98 -11.66
C ARG A 748 12.22 4.38 -12.02
N HIS A 749 11.27 3.50 -11.76
CA HIS A 749 9.84 3.74 -11.99
C HIS A 749 9.04 3.37 -10.74
N ASN A 750 8.06 4.18 -10.33
CA ASN A 750 7.16 3.77 -9.28
C ASN A 750 6.04 2.87 -9.84
N ALA A 751 5.66 1.84 -9.09
CA ALA A 751 4.55 0.96 -9.44
C ALA A 751 3.22 1.73 -9.60
N ASP A 752 2.97 2.76 -8.77
CA ASP A 752 1.74 3.54 -8.84
C ASP A 752 1.63 4.33 -10.16
N ASP A 753 2.74 4.83 -10.71
CA ASP A 753 2.78 5.51 -12.02
C ASP A 753 2.50 4.56 -13.19
N ILE A 754 3.00 3.33 -13.11
CA ILE A 754 2.73 2.29 -14.12
C ILE A 754 1.25 1.88 -14.07
N VAL A 755 0.68 1.72 -12.87
CA VAL A 755 -0.75 1.44 -12.69
C VAL A 755 -1.59 2.58 -13.26
N ALA A 756 -1.28 3.83 -12.94
CA ALA A 756 -1.98 4.99 -13.46
C ALA A 756 -1.89 5.11 -15.00
N THR A 757 -0.74 4.79 -15.59
CA THR A 757 -0.56 4.73 -17.04
C THR A 757 -1.52 3.72 -17.69
N GLY A 758 -1.71 2.55 -17.08
CA GLY A 758 -2.71 1.57 -17.55
C GLY A 758 -4.16 2.07 -17.40
N LEU A 759 -4.48 2.69 -16.26
CA LEU A 759 -5.81 3.25 -15.98
C LEU A 759 -6.20 4.40 -16.92
N ALA A 760 -5.22 5.16 -17.42
CA ALA A 760 -5.45 6.23 -18.39
C ALA A 760 -5.89 5.72 -19.78
N VAL A 761 -5.58 4.47 -20.12
CA VAL A 761 -5.87 3.88 -21.45
C VAL A 761 -7.20 3.12 -21.47
N GLU A 762 -7.56 2.40 -20.40
CA GLU A 762 -8.80 1.60 -20.32
C GLU A 762 -9.71 2.03 -19.14
N SER A 763 -10.31 3.21 -19.24
CA SER A 763 -11.10 3.83 -18.16
C SER A 763 -12.42 3.11 -17.77
N ILE A 764 -12.84 2.05 -18.49
CA ILE A 764 -14.21 1.51 -18.43
C ILE A 764 -14.30 0.06 -17.90
N LYS A 765 -13.20 -0.72 -17.82
CA LYS A 765 -13.28 -2.18 -17.53
C LYS A 765 -12.56 -2.68 -16.27
N THR A 766 -11.74 -1.88 -15.60
CA THR A 766 -11.08 -2.33 -14.37
C THR A 766 -12.03 -2.30 -13.17
N VAL A 767 -12.70 -3.43 -12.95
CA VAL A 767 -13.27 -3.79 -11.65
C VAL A 767 -12.17 -3.71 -10.61
N TYR A 768 -12.18 -2.67 -9.78
CA TYR A 768 -11.33 -2.56 -8.60
C TYR A 768 -11.76 -3.61 -7.56
N ARG A 769 -11.39 -4.87 -7.81
CA ARG A 769 -11.20 -5.84 -6.73
C ARG A 769 -10.13 -5.24 -5.83
N GLY A 770 -10.57 -4.67 -4.70
CA GLY A 770 -9.66 -4.17 -3.70
C GLY A 770 -8.73 -5.28 -3.20
N ARG A 771 -7.66 -4.86 -2.52
CA ARG A 771 -7.03 -5.73 -1.51
C ARG A 771 -8.09 -6.20 -0.51
#